data_AF-A0ABD2HWV1-F1
#
_entry.id   AF-A0ABD2HWV1-F1
#
_cell.length_a   1.000
_cell.length_b   1.000
_cell.length_c   1.000
_cell.angle_alpha   90.00
_cell.angle_beta   90.00
_cell.angle_gamma   90.00
#
_symmetry.space_group_name_H-M   'P 1'
#
loop_
_entity.id
_entity.type
_entity.pdbx_description
1 polymer ?
#
loop_
_entity_poly.entity_id
_entity_poly.type
_entity_poly.pdbx_seq_one_letter_code
_entity_poly.pdbx_strand_id
1 'polypeptide(L)'
;MLPNNEPQFENVNEDNNNNLRVPAAVVAALDANFRELQPQQGFVRRVGGGALTTSVTLQFSISNARYHFKKREFAEAVLNYVAVLKMIPVVPSPAESGIGRRKFKDEFLGALRAYLRNEYDDSRVDQVIQLAQTIYPNESSLWSTIAECFFDRGKLLRSVELFSRAIEFARDDTEWLHASSSRENARSNLFDAWHWRMLNDRQRNTRIAEAMLRALDTRKNSGRKPRLLDIGCGTGIFSIVAAYSLVDPHCVACEMDEAMCSVARKCFSINGRYAKERIELHECHSKRLELKERCDILVTETVDCAIFGEQIAETVLDAKERLLTDDAIVIPSKAVAFFTLIECAYLNKENVFECCHSTPVTLISNSCYIREEQREKHSLILPPSPYLCAFLNELPSLTAPEQSAESEAYRLLSEPIEGLLVDFSNVHQLKQIVSNNLVTEVILTANSTGLASSVCVWFRLDLFDGFEICTSPAEGFCWQQALFPFYPPLYVNAGDSLHFEVFVKDHTLHVQPKHSSKCSLWPSPPRELLRAPSSLDLLAMNDPSIATFFSRALRSFRPHSSVLDCTDLLLTVDDCPGDFPFVASAHPTIRYVCRGTATTLDKAICPPGGAILFWPFSSIGALRDDYFASIIELRLRSPGALLIPSLILLKGCLVSSDTLHARSTLLPSAEERRHTYCGADLSPMGDYRVTHFQELESRTLPYDSLSDPVELLRMEFGTDANSALGQLTKVKQEVHFVSHCAGRCDGILLWFEIGTSSFAPSECAANEAEEEDEEGGDGRTPRLDLQRDTFSAKSSAFTLSTPICLKEPSSEGRSGIKAQFSLHHGNVIFHWLCFPFCHLLANVPCILCSNFSAHWRALRQWVDQKTGRPNFEFLKSKFGTESVPILIGTDICPTQMPFSSFIDGYFGFSPTDNETKNKVAYLKDWHFQNSHPEESNLYELPAFLRFDWANYERWTVTDQQQNPFGGDYRFVYFGTKGSWTPFHSDVLNSFSWSANVCGRKLWYLLRPGAERRVRQANGAYSEDIRQCLGQFQHGELFQFVQEPGQIVFVPSGWWHQVHNLEETISINHNVINAFNLHHLVALLDHRLTEVRAEISDVRELMTEDEFEKQSELLLLSDLKMNRRKLLRLMELIIESRGNKVEKEDEKHLLRTKELPNFYDDPSAENKIAKWVEKMQTELSKECKCEQQQNFLCQSCAEFVRHFELIRASEVRKRLLNDPFLNTICL
;
A
#
# COMPACT_ATOMS: atom_id res chain seq x y z
N MET A 1 -24.97 -10.99 -48.07
CA MET A 1 -25.91 -9.94 -48.49
C MET A 1 -27.05 -9.90 -47.50
N LEU A 2 -27.37 -8.68 -47.01
CA LEU A 2 -28.39 -8.28 -46.02
C LEU A 2 -28.05 -8.57 -44.53
N PRO A 3 -28.42 -7.68 -43.58
CA PRO A 3 -27.72 -6.41 -43.34
C PRO A 3 -27.51 -6.05 -41.84
N ASN A 4 -26.69 -5.01 -41.65
CA ASN A 4 -26.44 -4.22 -40.44
C ASN A 4 -27.66 -3.94 -39.55
N ASN A 5 -27.46 -4.02 -38.23
CA ASN A 5 -28.06 -3.10 -37.25
C ASN A 5 -27.20 -3.10 -35.97
N GLU A 6 -26.42 -2.04 -35.79
CA GLU A 6 -25.83 -1.66 -34.50
C GLU A 6 -26.93 -1.14 -33.56
N PRO A 7 -26.89 -1.41 -32.25
CA PRO A 7 -27.62 -0.61 -31.27
C PRO A 7 -26.77 0.59 -30.83
N GLN A 8 -27.31 1.79 -31.03
CA GLN A 8 -26.81 3.04 -30.46
C GLN A 8 -26.98 3.04 -28.94
N PHE A 9 -25.92 3.39 -28.20
CA PHE A 9 -26.01 3.74 -26.77
C PHE A 9 -26.47 5.20 -26.64
N GLU A 10 -27.73 5.41 -26.23
CA GLU A 10 -28.20 6.71 -25.75
C GLU A 10 -27.78 6.94 -24.29
N ASN A 11 -27.45 8.20 -24.00
CA ASN A 11 -27.12 8.75 -22.69
C ASN A 11 -28.17 8.39 -21.62
N VAL A 12 -27.71 7.83 -20.50
CA VAL A 12 -28.52 7.73 -19.28
C VAL A 12 -28.12 8.87 -18.34
N ASN A 13 -29.03 9.84 -18.21
CA ASN A 13 -29.02 10.82 -17.12
C ASN A 13 -29.33 10.13 -15.79
N GLU A 14 -28.69 10.64 -14.73
CA GLU A 14 -28.98 10.32 -13.34
C GLU A 14 -30.41 10.71 -12.97
N ASP A 15 -31.17 9.78 -12.42
CA ASP A 15 -32.26 10.06 -11.49
C ASP A 15 -32.41 8.92 -10.49
N ASN A 16 -32.37 9.28 -9.20
CA ASN A 16 -32.47 8.40 -8.04
C ASN A 16 -33.89 7.83 -7.85
N ASN A 17 -33.97 6.68 -7.18
CA ASN A 17 -35.14 5.85 -6.82
C ASN A 17 -35.76 4.99 -7.94
N ASN A 18 -35.56 3.66 -7.87
CA ASN A 18 -36.65 2.67 -7.79
C ASN A 18 -36.17 1.21 -7.80
N ASN A 19 -36.91 0.38 -7.06
CA ASN A 19 -36.88 -1.09 -7.03
C ASN A 19 -36.52 -1.75 -8.37
N LEU A 20 -35.49 -2.61 -8.36
CA LEU A 20 -35.14 -3.53 -9.44
C LEU A 20 -36.33 -4.46 -9.75
N ARG A 21 -37.14 -4.11 -10.75
CA ARG A 21 -38.11 -5.02 -11.37
C ARG A 21 -37.38 -5.90 -12.39
N VAL A 22 -37.31 -7.20 -12.08
CA VAL A 22 -36.92 -8.24 -13.04
C VAL A 22 -37.89 -8.21 -14.24
N PRO A 23 -37.40 -8.27 -15.49
CA PRO A 23 -38.27 -8.30 -16.67
C PRO A 23 -39.21 -9.51 -16.64
N ALA A 24 -40.51 -9.28 -16.86
CA ALA A 24 -41.55 -10.33 -16.83
C ALA A 24 -41.28 -11.48 -17.83
N ALA A 25 -40.53 -11.22 -18.90
CA ALA A 25 -40.10 -12.24 -19.86
C ALA A 25 -39.08 -13.23 -19.28
N VAL A 26 -38.23 -12.80 -18.34
CA VAL A 26 -37.24 -13.65 -17.65
C VAL A 26 -37.93 -14.54 -16.62
N VAL A 27 -38.96 -14.02 -15.93
CA VAL A 27 -39.81 -14.81 -15.03
C VAL A 27 -40.60 -15.87 -15.82
N ALA A 28 -41.11 -15.53 -17.02
CA ALA A 28 -41.86 -16.46 -17.86
C ALA A 28 -41.00 -17.58 -18.48
N ALA A 29 -39.74 -17.29 -18.84
CA ALA A 29 -38.81 -18.30 -19.36
C ALA A 29 -38.35 -19.29 -18.25
N LEU A 30 -38.20 -18.80 -17.01
CA LEU A 30 -37.91 -19.64 -15.86
C LEU A 30 -39.10 -20.53 -15.44
N ASP A 31 -40.33 -20.02 -15.57
CA ASP A 31 -41.57 -20.78 -15.33
C ASP A 31 -41.82 -21.88 -16.39
N ALA A 32 -41.36 -21.66 -17.63
CA ALA A 32 -41.47 -22.63 -18.73
C ALA A 32 -40.55 -23.84 -18.50
N ASN A 33 -39.29 -23.62 -18.10
CA ASN A 33 -38.36 -24.71 -17.76
C ASN A 33 -38.76 -25.43 -16.46
N PHE A 34 -39.47 -24.76 -15.54
CA PHE A 34 -40.03 -25.38 -14.33
C PHE A 34 -41.18 -26.37 -14.61
N ARG A 35 -41.84 -26.26 -15.77
CA ARG A 35 -42.96 -27.16 -16.15
C ARG A 35 -42.50 -28.47 -16.80
N GLU A 36 -41.32 -28.49 -17.43
CA GLU A 36 -40.79 -29.70 -18.07
C GLU A 36 -40.15 -30.70 -17.09
N LEU A 37 -39.88 -30.28 -15.84
CA LEU A 37 -39.18 -31.07 -14.83
C LEU A 37 -40.07 -31.61 -13.70
N GLN A 38 -41.40 -31.63 -13.85
CA GLN A 38 -42.27 -32.28 -12.86
C GLN A 38 -42.15 -33.82 -12.91
N PRO A 39 -42.05 -34.51 -11.75
CA PRO A 39 -42.12 -35.96 -11.72
C PRO A 39 -43.48 -36.44 -12.24
N GLN A 40 -43.47 -37.51 -13.03
CA GLN A 40 -44.66 -38.14 -13.58
C GLN A 40 -45.72 -38.37 -12.49
N GLN A 41 -46.93 -37.87 -12.75
CA GLN A 41 -48.09 -38.00 -11.87
C GLN A 41 -48.43 -39.47 -11.61
N GLY A 42 -48.14 -39.94 -10.41
CA GLY A 42 -48.64 -41.20 -9.89
C GLY A 42 -48.49 -41.21 -8.37
N PHE A 43 -49.62 -41.31 -7.66
CA PHE A 43 -49.73 -41.42 -6.20
C PHE A 43 -49.67 -40.12 -5.37
N VAL A 44 -50.77 -39.37 -5.31
CA VAL A 44 -51.26 -38.80 -4.04
C VAL A 44 -52.78 -38.90 -3.97
N ARG A 45 -53.29 -39.82 -3.14
CA ARG A 45 -54.70 -39.86 -2.72
C ARG A 45 -54.96 -38.71 -1.75
N ARG A 46 -56.12 -38.05 -1.92
CA ARG A 46 -56.66 -37.00 -1.03
C ARG A 46 -56.62 -37.41 0.44
N VAL A 47 -55.97 -36.61 1.27
CA VAL A 47 -56.30 -36.45 2.70
C VAL A 47 -56.28 -34.95 2.99
N GLY A 48 -57.41 -34.43 3.49
CA GLY A 48 -57.55 -33.03 3.89
C GLY A 48 -56.82 -32.74 5.21
N GLY A 49 -56.34 -31.49 5.35
CA GLY A 49 -55.72 -30.98 6.57
C GLY A 49 -54.49 -30.11 6.29
N GLY A 50 -54.67 -28.79 6.30
CA GLY A 50 -53.71 -27.76 5.89
C GLY A 50 -52.49 -27.53 6.79
N ALA A 51 -51.80 -28.57 7.24
CA ALA A 51 -50.49 -28.45 7.91
C ALA A 51 -49.52 -29.62 7.64
N LEU A 52 -49.99 -30.77 7.14
CA LEU A 52 -49.18 -31.99 6.95
C LEU A 52 -48.51 -32.11 5.57
N THR A 53 -48.99 -31.38 4.55
CA THR A 53 -48.49 -31.50 3.16
C THR A 53 -47.14 -30.80 2.91
N THR A 54 -46.82 -29.75 3.66
CA THR A 54 -45.57 -28.99 3.50
C THR A 54 -44.36 -29.78 4.03
N SER A 55 -44.52 -30.58 5.09
CA SER A 55 -43.44 -31.36 5.71
C SER A 55 -42.97 -32.54 4.84
N VAL A 56 -43.91 -33.28 4.23
CA VAL A 56 -43.61 -34.44 3.37
C VAL A 56 -42.95 -34.00 2.05
N THR A 57 -43.44 -32.91 1.44
CA THR A 57 -42.87 -32.36 0.20
C THR A 57 -41.45 -31.81 0.39
N LEU A 58 -41.18 -31.21 1.56
CA LEU A 58 -39.86 -30.73 1.97
C LEU A 58 -38.86 -31.89 2.13
N GLN A 59 -39.27 -32.95 2.85
CA GLN A 59 -38.42 -34.14 3.05
C GLN A 59 -38.12 -34.89 1.76
N PHE A 60 -39.09 -34.99 0.84
CA PHE A 60 -38.89 -35.62 -0.46
C PHE A 60 -37.87 -34.85 -1.32
N SER A 61 -38.03 -33.52 -1.42
CA SER A 61 -37.16 -32.69 -2.26
C SER A 61 -35.73 -32.59 -1.72
N ILE A 62 -35.54 -32.56 -0.39
CA ILE A 62 -34.20 -32.66 0.24
C ILE A 62 -33.55 -34.02 -0.05
N SER A 63 -34.32 -35.10 0.06
CA SER A 63 -33.83 -36.45 -0.25
C SER A 63 -33.42 -36.56 -1.71
N ASN A 64 -34.17 -35.91 -2.60
CA ASN A 64 -33.87 -35.85 -4.03
C ASN A 64 -32.61 -35.01 -4.32
N ALA A 65 -32.45 -33.85 -3.69
CA ALA A 65 -31.24 -33.03 -3.80
C ALA A 65 -29.98 -33.82 -3.39
N ARG A 66 -30.03 -34.53 -2.26
CA ARG A 66 -28.94 -35.39 -1.77
C ARG A 66 -28.70 -36.59 -2.70
N TYR A 67 -29.75 -37.14 -3.32
CA TYR A 67 -29.64 -38.24 -4.28
C TYR A 67 -28.89 -37.79 -5.54
N HIS A 68 -29.31 -36.68 -6.16
CA HIS A 68 -28.66 -36.11 -7.34
C HIS A 68 -27.21 -35.71 -7.05
N PHE A 69 -26.93 -35.11 -5.88
CA PHE A 69 -25.56 -34.80 -5.46
C PHE A 69 -24.67 -36.05 -5.41
N LYS A 70 -25.17 -37.17 -4.83
CA LYS A 70 -24.45 -38.45 -4.81
C LYS A 70 -24.23 -39.05 -6.21
N LYS A 71 -25.14 -38.77 -7.15
CA LYS A 71 -25.03 -39.18 -8.56
C LYS A 71 -24.12 -38.28 -9.40
N ARG A 72 -23.57 -37.19 -8.81
CA ARG A 72 -22.81 -36.14 -9.50
C ARG A 72 -23.64 -35.36 -10.52
N GLU A 73 -24.95 -35.35 -10.35
CA GLU A 73 -25.92 -34.55 -11.10
C GLU A 73 -26.08 -33.20 -10.38
N PHE A 74 -25.04 -32.36 -10.45
CA PHE A 74 -24.90 -31.18 -9.58
C PHE A 74 -25.92 -30.08 -9.89
N ALA A 75 -26.32 -29.91 -11.16
CA ALA A 75 -27.32 -28.93 -11.56
C ALA A 75 -28.68 -29.25 -10.93
N GLU A 76 -29.11 -30.50 -11.03
CA GLU A 76 -30.32 -31.03 -10.44
C GLU A 76 -30.29 -30.94 -8.92
N ALA A 77 -29.14 -31.23 -8.30
CA ALA A 77 -28.96 -31.07 -6.86
C ALA A 77 -29.18 -29.62 -6.42
N VAL A 78 -28.54 -28.64 -7.08
CA VAL A 78 -28.68 -27.21 -6.79
C VAL A 78 -30.13 -26.75 -6.97
N LEU A 79 -30.79 -27.13 -8.06
CA LEU A 79 -32.19 -26.77 -8.33
C LEU A 79 -33.16 -27.32 -7.27
N ASN A 80 -32.98 -28.58 -6.85
CA ASN A 80 -33.79 -29.18 -5.79
C ASN A 80 -33.56 -28.49 -4.44
N TYR A 81 -32.32 -28.09 -4.09
CA TYR A 81 -32.07 -27.28 -2.89
C TYR A 81 -32.70 -25.88 -2.99
N VAL A 82 -32.60 -25.20 -4.14
CA VAL A 82 -33.23 -23.89 -4.36
C VAL A 82 -34.75 -23.96 -4.19
N ALA A 83 -35.40 -24.99 -4.75
CA ALA A 83 -36.84 -25.21 -4.62
C ALA A 83 -37.26 -25.35 -3.15
N VAL A 84 -36.52 -26.16 -2.38
CA VAL A 84 -36.73 -26.36 -0.94
C VAL A 84 -36.54 -25.07 -0.16
N LEU A 85 -35.43 -24.37 -0.39
CA LEU A 85 -35.03 -23.19 0.39
C LEU A 85 -35.96 -21.99 0.13
N LYS A 86 -36.51 -21.84 -1.08
CA LYS A 86 -37.53 -20.82 -1.39
C LYS A 86 -38.84 -21.03 -0.62
N MET A 87 -39.20 -22.29 -0.31
CA MET A 87 -40.42 -22.62 0.44
C MET A 87 -40.28 -22.39 1.96
N ILE A 88 -39.06 -22.25 2.47
CA ILE A 88 -38.81 -21.96 3.89
C ILE A 88 -38.86 -20.43 4.11
N PRO A 89 -39.70 -19.91 5.01
CA PRO A 89 -39.80 -18.48 5.28
C PRO A 89 -38.49 -17.91 5.86
N VAL A 90 -38.18 -16.65 5.51
CA VAL A 90 -37.05 -15.91 6.08
C VAL A 90 -37.49 -15.34 7.42
N VAL A 91 -37.16 -16.02 8.52
CA VAL A 91 -37.51 -15.54 9.87
C VAL A 91 -36.37 -14.64 10.40
N PRO A 92 -36.65 -13.42 10.90
CA PRO A 92 -35.60 -12.46 11.32
C PRO A 92 -34.96 -12.72 12.70
N SER A 93 -35.44 -13.69 13.49
CA SER A 93 -35.06 -13.85 14.91
C SER A 93 -34.40 -15.20 15.23
N PRO A 94 -33.38 -15.28 16.10
CA PRO A 94 -32.72 -16.52 16.50
C PRO A 94 -33.52 -17.39 17.48
N ALA A 95 -34.67 -16.93 17.98
CA ALA A 95 -35.28 -17.47 19.20
C ALA A 95 -36.41 -18.50 19.04
N GLU A 96 -36.75 -18.95 17.83
CA GLU A 96 -37.80 -19.97 17.66
C GLU A 96 -37.30 -21.24 16.93
N SER A 97 -37.59 -22.39 17.54
CA SER A 97 -37.18 -23.75 17.20
C SER A 97 -37.85 -24.33 15.93
N GLY A 98 -37.90 -23.54 14.85
CA GLY A 98 -38.35 -23.96 13.52
C GLY A 98 -37.18 -24.30 12.59
N ILE A 99 -37.40 -25.20 11.62
CA ILE A 99 -36.42 -25.58 10.58
C ILE A 99 -36.11 -24.35 9.69
N GLY A 100 -35.14 -23.54 10.08
CA GLY A 100 -34.70 -22.37 9.31
C GLY A 100 -33.77 -22.75 8.15
N ARG A 101 -33.70 -21.89 7.13
CA ARG A 101 -32.82 -22.06 5.94
C ARG A 101 -31.36 -22.36 6.31
N ARG A 102 -30.87 -21.91 7.48
CA ARG A 102 -29.50 -22.17 7.95
C ARG A 102 -29.14 -23.65 8.06
N LYS A 103 -30.11 -24.53 8.37
CA LYS A 103 -29.85 -25.97 8.54
C LYS A 103 -29.29 -26.65 7.28
N PHE A 104 -29.62 -26.13 6.10
CA PHE A 104 -29.21 -26.71 4.82
C PHE A 104 -28.15 -25.87 4.10
N LYS A 105 -27.57 -24.86 4.78
CA LYS A 105 -26.62 -23.93 4.18
C LYS A 105 -25.40 -24.67 3.63
N ASP A 106 -24.74 -25.48 4.45
CA ASP A 106 -23.49 -26.16 4.07
C ASP A 106 -23.71 -27.21 2.98
N GLU A 107 -24.84 -27.92 3.01
CA GLU A 107 -25.23 -28.87 1.96
C GLU A 107 -25.48 -28.16 0.61
N PHE A 108 -26.19 -27.03 0.64
CA PHE A 108 -26.44 -26.23 -0.55
C PHE A 108 -25.14 -25.64 -1.12
N LEU A 109 -24.28 -25.07 -0.27
CA LEU A 109 -22.99 -24.52 -0.69
C LEU A 109 -22.08 -25.62 -1.24
N GLY A 110 -22.10 -26.82 -0.67
CA GLY A 110 -21.39 -27.98 -1.20
C GLY A 110 -21.87 -28.38 -2.60
N ALA A 111 -23.19 -28.41 -2.83
CA ALA A 111 -23.77 -28.66 -4.15
C ALA A 111 -23.44 -27.55 -5.15
N LEU A 112 -23.51 -26.29 -4.73
CA LEU A 112 -23.16 -25.13 -5.54
C LEU A 112 -21.69 -25.14 -5.94
N ARG A 113 -20.77 -25.36 -4.99
CA ARG A 113 -19.33 -25.47 -5.25
C ARG A 113 -19.04 -26.58 -6.28
N ALA A 114 -19.67 -27.75 -6.11
CA ALA A 114 -19.51 -28.85 -7.05
C ALA A 114 -20.04 -28.50 -8.46
N TYR A 115 -21.20 -27.83 -8.56
CA TYR A 115 -21.71 -27.37 -9.85
C TYR A 115 -20.77 -26.36 -10.53
N LEU A 116 -20.38 -25.30 -9.81
CA LEU A 116 -19.54 -24.21 -10.35
C LEU A 116 -18.15 -24.69 -10.82
N ARG A 117 -17.59 -25.72 -10.17
CA ARG A 117 -16.32 -26.33 -10.58
C ARG A 117 -16.43 -27.24 -11.81
N ASN A 118 -17.63 -27.71 -12.17
CA ASN A 118 -17.82 -28.67 -13.26
C ASN A 118 -18.58 -28.09 -14.47
N GLU A 119 -19.19 -26.91 -14.37
CA GLU A 119 -19.88 -26.24 -15.49
C GLU A 119 -18.91 -25.33 -16.25
N TYR A 120 -18.82 -25.46 -17.59
CA TYR A 120 -17.88 -24.67 -18.40
C TYR A 120 -18.53 -23.45 -19.06
N ASP A 121 -19.86 -23.38 -19.12
CA ASP A 121 -20.61 -22.25 -19.69
C ASP A 121 -20.78 -21.13 -18.66
N ASP A 122 -20.05 -20.02 -18.85
CA ASP A 122 -20.07 -18.85 -17.97
C ASP A 122 -21.47 -18.22 -17.85
N SER A 123 -22.33 -18.30 -18.89
CA SER A 123 -23.70 -17.78 -18.84
C SER A 123 -24.57 -18.59 -17.88
N ARG A 124 -24.41 -19.92 -17.87
CA ARG A 124 -25.12 -20.80 -16.92
C ARG A 124 -24.60 -20.64 -15.50
N VAL A 125 -23.29 -20.48 -15.35
CA VAL A 125 -22.64 -20.15 -14.07
C VAL A 125 -23.26 -18.87 -13.49
N ASP A 126 -23.36 -17.80 -14.29
CA ASP A 126 -23.95 -16.54 -13.86
C ASP A 126 -25.42 -16.67 -13.46
N GLN A 127 -26.21 -17.43 -14.20
CA GLN A 127 -27.62 -17.70 -13.87
C GLN A 127 -27.78 -18.42 -12.53
N VAL A 128 -26.95 -19.45 -12.27
CA VAL A 128 -26.99 -20.20 -11.01
C VAL A 128 -26.51 -19.36 -9.84
N ILE A 129 -25.50 -18.51 -10.05
CA ILE A 129 -25.05 -17.53 -9.05
C ILE A 129 -26.18 -16.56 -8.69
N GLN A 130 -26.88 -15.99 -9.67
CA GLN A 130 -28.02 -15.11 -9.42
C GLN A 130 -29.11 -15.82 -8.60
N LEU A 131 -29.41 -17.09 -8.93
CA LEU A 131 -30.35 -17.90 -8.15
C LEU A 131 -29.88 -18.08 -6.71
N ALA A 132 -28.61 -18.42 -6.49
CA ALA A 132 -28.04 -18.60 -5.15
C ALA A 132 -28.08 -17.31 -4.32
N GLN A 133 -27.83 -16.15 -4.94
CA GLN A 133 -27.94 -14.83 -4.31
C GLN A 133 -29.37 -14.52 -3.84
N THR A 134 -30.41 -15.02 -4.52
CA THR A 134 -31.80 -14.87 -4.02
C THR A 134 -32.09 -15.66 -2.76
N ILE A 135 -31.28 -16.69 -2.46
CA ILE A 135 -31.48 -17.56 -1.30
C ILE A 135 -30.74 -17.03 -0.06
N TYR A 136 -29.48 -16.61 -0.25
CA TYR A 136 -28.58 -16.17 0.82
C TYR A 136 -27.82 -14.87 0.45
N PRO A 137 -28.50 -13.74 0.21
CA PRO A 137 -27.87 -12.51 -0.32
C PRO A 137 -26.82 -11.90 0.63
N ASN A 138 -26.99 -12.08 1.94
CA ASN A 138 -26.17 -11.45 2.98
C ASN A 138 -25.41 -12.50 3.83
N GLU A 139 -24.95 -13.60 3.20
CA GLU A 139 -24.13 -14.64 3.86
C GLU A 139 -22.71 -14.63 3.30
N SER A 140 -21.71 -14.37 4.15
CA SER A 140 -20.28 -14.39 3.78
C SER A 140 -19.85 -15.71 3.12
N SER A 141 -20.32 -16.84 3.65
CA SER A 141 -19.99 -18.18 3.14
C SER A 141 -20.46 -18.42 1.70
N LEU A 142 -21.57 -17.79 1.26
CA LEU A 142 -22.01 -17.88 -0.14
C LEU A 142 -21.01 -17.16 -1.05
N TRP A 143 -20.72 -15.89 -0.72
CA TRP A 143 -19.82 -15.06 -1.52
C TRP A 143 -18.41 -15.66 -1.59
N SER A 144 -17.89 -16.19 -0.47
CA SER A 144 -16.61 -16.91 -0.43
C SER A 144 -16.61 -18.15 -1.33
N THR A 145 -17.67 -18.96 -1.28
CA THR A 145 -17.79 -20.17 -2.12
C THR A 145 -17.76 -19.83 -3.62
N ILE A 146 -18.45 -18.76 -4.02
CA ILE A 146 -18.47 -18.32 -5.43
C ILE A 146 -17.09 -17.74 -5.81
N ALA A 147 -16.48 -16.96 -4.93
CA ALA A 147 -15.16 -16.36 -5.15
C ALA A 147 -14.04 -17.40 -5.30
N GLU A 148 -14.03 -18.45 -4.47
CA GLU A 148 -13.13 -19.61 -4.58
C GLU A 148 -13.26 -20.29 -5.96
N CYS A 149 -14.50 -20.50 -6.43
CA CYS A 149 -14.71 -21.12 -7.73
C CYS A 149 -14.19 -20.24 -8.88
N PHE A 150 -14.32 -18.91 -8.80
CA PHE A 150 -13.72 -18.02 -9.80
C PHE A 150 -12.20 -17.98 -9.70
N PHE A 151 -11.64 -18.07 -8.49
CA PHE A 151 -10.19 -18.21 -8.28
C PHE A 151 -9.67 -19.48 -8.96
N ASP A 152 -10.30 -20.64 -8.72
CA ASP A 152 -9.95 -21.93 -9.33
C ASP A 152 -10.01 -21.89 -10.88
N ARG A 153 -10.84 -21.02 -11.45
CA ARG A 153 -11.01 -20.81 -12.90
C ARG A 153 -10.06 -19.76 -13.48
N GLY A 154 -9.18 -19.17 -12.68
CA GLY A 154 -8.28 -18.09 -13.10
C GLY A 154 -8.97 -16.74 -13.30
N LYS A 155 -10.23 -16.57 -12.87
CA LYS A 155 -10.99 -15.31 -12.93
C LYS A 155 -10.75 -14.48 -11.67
N LEU A 156 -9.49 -14.07 -11.51
CA LEU A 156 -8.96 -13.49 -10.28
C LEU A 156 -9.61 -12.15 -9.92
N LEU A 157 -9.84 -11.25 -10.89
CA LEU A 157 -10.45 -9.95 -10.62
C LEU A 157 -11.86 -10.11 -10.00
N ARG A 158 -12.68 -10.97 -10.61
CA ARG A 158 -14.03 -11.30 -10.12
C ARG A 158 -13.97 -11.99 -8.75
N SER A 159 -12.97 -12.83 -8.52
CA SER A 159 -12.73 -13.45 -7.22
C SER A 159 -12.45 -12.41 -6.12
N VAL A 160 -11.57 -11.43 -6.38
CA VAL A 160 -11.26 -10.34 -5.43
C VAL A 160 -12.49 -9.49 -5.10
N GLU A 161 -13.30 -9.14 -6.09
CA GLU A 161 -14.56 -8.40 -5.89
C GLU A 161 -15.55 -9.17 -5.01
N LEU A 162 -15.69 -10.48 -5.24
CA LEU A 162 -16.61 -11.32 -4.48
C LEU A 162 -16.11 -11.61 -3.06
N PHE A 163 -14.82 -11.79 -2.84
CA PHE A 163 -14.27 -11.86 -1.49
C PHE A 163 -14.43 -10.54 -0.74
N SER A 164 -14.32 -9.40 -1.42
CA SER A 164 -14.62 -8.09 -0.80
C SER A 164 -16.06 -8.01 -0.30
N ARG A 165 -17.03 -8.52 -1.08
CA ARG A 165 -18.43 -8.67 -0.62
C ARG A 165 -18.56 -9.69 0.53
N ALA A 166 -17.81 -10.79 0.50
CA ALA A 166 -17.82 -11.76 1.58
C ALA A 166 -17.37 -11.15 2.92
N ILE A 167 -16.39 -10.24 2.88
CA ILE A 167 -15.92 -9.49 4.06
C ILE A 167 -17.01 -8.56 4.59
N GLU A 168 -17.73 -7.84 3.72
CA GLU A 168 -18.84 -6.95 4.10
C GLU A 168 -19.96 -7.69 4.86
N PHE A 169 -20.18 -8.97 4.55
CA PHE A 169 -21.23 -9.80 5.17
C PHE A 169 -20.71 -10.79 6.24
N ALA A 170 -19.43 -10.70 6.63
CA ALA A 170 -18.86 -11.57 7.66
C ALA A 170 -19.53 -11.33 9.03
N ARG A 171 -19.90 -12.42 9.72
CA ARG A 171 -20.61 -12.33 11.01
C ARG A 171 -19.73 -12.56 12.23
N ASP A 172 -18.59 -13.19 12.02
CA ASP A 172 -17.59 -13.49 13.04
C ASP A 172 -16.18 -13.38 12.47
N ASP A 173 -15.20 -13.40 13.37
CA ASP A 173 -13.78 -13.26 13.02
C ASP A 173 -13.27 -14.39 12.10
N THR A 174 -13.90 -15.58 12.13
CA THR A 174 -13.47 -16.72 11.31
C THR A 174 -13.91 -16.53 9.85
N GLU A 175 -15.17 -16.13 9.62
CA GLU A 175 -15.67 -15.78 8.28
C GLU A 175 -14.90 -14.58 7.71
N TRP A 176 -14.63 -13.57 8.54
CA TRP A 176 -13.86 -12.40 8.13
C TRP A 176 -12.42 -12.76 7.76
N LEU A 177 -11.74 -13.58 8.57
CA LEU A 177 -10.36 -14.00 8.34
C LEU A 177 -10.26 -14.85 7.07
N HIS A 178 -11.15 -15.83 6.91
CA HIS A 178 -11.18 -16.68 5.72
C HIS A 178 -11.36 -15.84 4.44
N ALA A 179 -12.35 -14.94 4.43
CA ALA A 179 -12.61 -14.08 3.27
C ALA A 179 -11.47 -13.09 3.01
N SER A 180 -10.88 -12.50 4.06
CA SER A 180 -9.77 -11.55 3.95
C SER A 180 -8.49 -12.22 3.45
N SER A 181 -8.10 -13.35 4.04
CA SER A 181 -6.95 -14.15 3.59
C SER A 181 -7.12 -14.60 2.15
N SER A 182 -8.30 -15.10 1.79
CA SER A 182 -8.57 -15.57 0.44
C SER A 182 -8.58 -14.43 -0.58
N ARG A 183 -9.06 -13.23 -0.19
CA ARG A 183 -8.95 -12.03 -1.02
C ARG A 183 -7.51 -11.63 -1.26
N GLU A 184 -6.67 -11.61 -0.22
CA GLU A 184 -5.26 -11.24 -0.37
C GLU A 184 -4.50 -12.28 -1.21
N ASN A 185 -4.82 -13.57 -1.08
CA ASN A 185 -4.31 -14.62 -1.96
C ASN A 185 -4.74 -14.38 -3.42
N ALA A 186 -6.03 -14.13 -3.67
CA ALA A 186 -6.53 -13.81 -5.01
C ALA A 186 -5.86 -12.55 -5.59
N ARG A 187 -5.68 -11.52 -4.76
CA ARG A 187 -5.06 -10.25 -5.17
C ARG A 187 -3.59 -10.40 -5.51
N SER A 188 -2.85 -11.22 -4.76
CA SER A 188 -1.43 -11.49 -5.00
C SER A 188 -1.17 -12.31 -6.26
N ASN A 189 -2.22 -12.94 -6.84
CA ASN A 189 -2.13 -13.67 -8.10
C ASN A 189 -2.59 -12.84 -9.32
N LEU A 190 -3.14 -11.63 -9.13
CA LEU A 190 -3.70 -10.84 -10.24
C LEU A 190 -2.65 -10.49 -11.30
N PHE A 191 -1.45 -10.15 -10.84
CA PHE A 191 -0.27 -9.94 -11.66
C PHE A 191 0.96 -10.07 -10.76
N ASP A 192 2.10 -10.38 -11.36
CA ASP A 192 3.32 -10.64 -10.62
C ASP A 192 3.87 -9.39 -9.92
N ALA A 193 4.49 -9.58 -8.76
CA ALA A 193 5.05 -8.49 -7.95
C ALA A 193 6.19 -7.71 -8.64
N TRP A 194 6.81 -8.25 -9.70
CA TRP A 194 7.86 -7.54 -10.44
C TRP A 194 7.36 -6.27 -11.15
N HIS A 195 6.04 -6.15 -11.41
CA HIS A 195 5.44 -4.92 -11.93
C HIS A 195 5.78 -3.70 -11.06
N TRP A 196 5.88 -3.87 -9.74
CA TRP A 196 6.24 -2.78 -8.83
C TRP A 196 7.69 -2.34 -9.00
N ARG A 197 8.62 -3.30 -9.10
CA ARG A 197 10.03 -2.99 -9.40
C ARG A 197 10.15 -2.26 -10.74
N MET A 198 9.42 -2.73 -11.76
CA MET A 198 9.42 -2.10 -13.08
C MET A 198 8.85 -0.69 -13.08
N LEU A 199 7.70 -0.48 -12.44
CA LEU A 199 7.11 0.86 -12.35
C LEU A 199 8.01 1.82 -11.57
N ASN A 200 8.65 1.36 -10.51
CA ASN A 200 9.54 2.18 -9.69
C ASN A 200 10.95 2.33 -10.28
N ASP A 201 11.28 1.66 -11.38
CA ASP A 201 12.53 1.83 -12.11
C ASP A 201 12.49 3.10 -12.97
N ARG A 202 12.92 4.21 -12.35
CA ARG A 202 12.98 5.51 -13.00
C ARG A 202 13.87 5.50 -14.24
N GLN A 203 14.99 4.78 -14.22
CA GLN A 203 15.93 4.78 -15.34
C GLN A 203 15.30 4.11 -16.56
N ARG A 204 14.71 2.93 -16.35
CA ARG A 204 13.94 2.20 -17.37
C ARG A 204 12.85 3.08 -17.97
N ASN A 205 12.00 3.67 -17.12
CA ASN A 205 10.85 4.46 -17.58
C ASN A 205 11.29 5.68 -18.39
N THR A 206 12.32 6.39 -17.91
CA THR A 206 12.82 7.60 -18.55
C THR A 206 13.43 7.28 -19.92
N ARG A 207 14.31 6.28 -20.01
CA ARG A 207 15.01 5.94 -21.26
C ARG A 207 14.05 5.46 -22.35
N ILE A 208 13.03 4.65 -22.00
CA ILE A 208 12.01 4.22 -22.98
C ILE A 208 11.13 5.39 -23.42
N ALA A 209 10.69 6.22 -22.47
CA ALA A 209 9.90 7.41 -22.79
C ALA A 209 10.67 8.37 -23.72
N GLU A 210 11.95 8.64 -23.45
CA GLU A 210 12.79 9.51 -24.28
C GLU A 210 12.99 8.95 -25.69
N ALA A 211 13.32 7.65 -25.80
CA ALA A 211 13.46 6.97 -27.09
C ALA A 211 12.17 7.01 -27.91
N MET A 212 11.02 6.75 -27.26
CA MET A 212 9.71 6.79 -27.88
C MET A 212 9.32 8.20 -28.35
N LEU A 213 9.51 9.22 -27.50
CA LEU A 213 9.23 10.62 -27.85
C LEU A 213 10.13 11.09 -29.02
N ARG A 214 11.39 10.66 -29.05
CA ARG A 214 12.30 10.92 -30.17
C ARG A 214 11.86 10.22 -31.46
N ALA A 215 11.36 8.99 -31.39
CA ALA A 215 10.79 8.29 -32.53
C ALA A 215 9.54 9.00 -33.09
N LEU A 216 8.67 9.49 -32.20
CA LEU A 216 7.49 10.28 -32.54
C LEU A 216 7.88 11.58 -33.29
N ASP A 217 8.85 12.33 -32.76
CA ASP A 217 9.36 13.54 -33.41
C ASP A 217 9.98 13.24 -34.78
N THR A 218 10.75 12.15 -34.88
CA THR A 218 11.37 11.71 -36.14
C THR A 218 10.30 11.45 -37.21
N ARG A 219 9.21 10.76 -36.86
CA ARG A 219 8.09 10.51 -37.76
C ARG A 219 7.34 11.77 -38.15
N LYS A 220 7.09 12.66 -37.19
CA LYS A 220 6.46 13.96 -37.46
C LYS A 220 7.30 14.78 -38.45
N ASN A 221 8.62 14.83 -38.27
CA ASN A 221 9.54 15.56 -39.14
C ASN A 221 9.64 14.96 -40.56
N SER A 222 9.27 13.69 -40.73
CA SER A 222 9.12 13.06 -42.06
C SER A 222 7.81 13.43 -42.79
N GLY A 223 6.97 14.29 -42.19
CA GLY A 223 5.70 14.75 -42.77
C GLY A 223 4.51 13.81 -42.54
N ARG A 224 4.64 12.79 -41.69
CA ARG A 224 3.57 11.84 -41.34
C ARG A 224 2.99 12.16 -39.96
N LYS A 225 1.68 11.92 -39.78
CA LYS A 225 1.07 11.92 -38.44
C LYS A 225 1.41 10.59 -37.77
N PRO A 226 2.22 10.55 -36.70
CA PRO A 226 2.73 9.28 -36.19
C PRO A 226 1.64 8.44 -35.54
N ARG A 227 1.65 7.14 -35.83
CA ARG A 227 0.83 6.12 -35.16
C ARG A 227 1.72 5.22 -34.29
N LEU A 228 1.47 5.18 -32.99
CA LEU A 228 2.18 4.35 -32.02
C LEU A 228 1.39 3.06 -31.75
N LEU A 229 2.09 1.93 -31.70
CA LEU A 229 1.58 0.66 -31.21
C LEU A 229 2.37 0.28 -29.94
N ASP A 230 1.67 0.03 -28.85
CA ASP A 230 2.19 -0.36 -27.53
C ASP A 230 1.71 -1.79 -27.22
N ILE A 231 2.59 -2.79 -27.39
CA ILE A 231 2.25 -4.20 -27.18
C ILE A 231 2.75 -4.69 -25.83
N GLY A 232 1.84 -5.24 -25.03
CA GLY A 232 2.12 -5.57 -23.63
C GLY A 232 2.15 -4.30 -22.81
N CYS A 233 1.13 -3.44 -22.98
CA CYS A 233 1.17 -2.08 -22.47
C CYS A 233 1.13 -2.02 -20.93
N GLY A 234 0.73 -3.11 -20.25
CA GLY A 234 0.63 -3.16 -18.80
C GLY A 234 -0.30 -2.07 -18.29
N THR A 235 0.22 -1.16 -17.46
CA THR A 235 -0.54 0.02 -16.98
C THR A 235 -0.80 1.07 -18.06
N GLY A 236 -0.15 0.96 -19.21
CA GLY A 236 -0.20 1.89 -20.32
C GLY A 236 0.62 3.16 -20.10
N ILE A 237 1.64 3.13 -19.23
CA ILE A 237 2.52 4.26 -18.92
C ILE A 237 3.06 4.94 -20.20
N PHE A 238 3.55 4.17 -21.17
CA PHE A 238 4.13 4.74 -22.39
C PHE A 238 3.06 5.29 -23.33
N SER A 239 1.93 4.61 -23.47
CA SER A 239 0.77 5.14 -24.18
C SER A 239 0.29 6.48 -23.61
N ILE A 240 0.28 6.65 -22.28
CA ILE A 240 -0.07 7.93 -21.61
C ILE A 240 0.97 9.00 -21.95
N VAL A 241 2.26 8.71 -21.79
CA VAL A 241 3.34 9.65 -22.09
C VAL A 241 3.29 10.11 -23.56
N ALA A 242 3.10 9.17 -24.49
CA ALA A 242 2.93 9.47 -25.91
C ALA A 242 1.71 10.33 -26.19
N ALA A 243 0.58 10.03 -25.55
CA ALA A 243 -0.66 10.79 -25.69
C ALA A 243 -0.53 12.23 -25.19
N TYR A 244 0.39 12.54 -24.27
CA TYR A 244 0.66 13.91 -23.81
C TYR A 244 1.72 14.66 -24.61
N SER A 245 2.33 14.01 -25.61
CA SER A 245 3.33 14.66 -26.46
C SER A 245 2.73 15.76 -27.36
N LEU A 246 3.58 16.72 -27.76
CA LEU A 246 3.24 17.78 -28.73
C LEU A 246 3.10 17.25 -30.17
N VAL A 247 3.36 15.97 -30.38
CA VAL A 247 3.28 15.30 -31.68
C VAL A 247 1.82 14.92 -32.02
N ASP A 248 0.95 14.80 -31.01
CA ASP A 248 -0.45 14.38 -31.18
C ASP A 248 -0.59 13.02 -31.92
N PRO A 249 0.09 11.95 -31.47
CA PRO A 249 -0.02 10.65 -32.12
C PRO A 249 -1.36 9.97 -31.86
N HIS A 250 -1.74 9.05 -32.75
CA HIS A 250 -2.75 8.03 -32.43
C HIS A 250 -2.03 6.83 -31.79
N CYS A 251 -2.41 6.48 -30.57
CA CYS A 251 -1.80 5.39 -29.82
C CYS A 251 -2.75 4.19 -29.79
N VAL A 252 -2.25 3.02 -30.13
CA VAL A 252 -2.96 1.75 -29.97
C VAL A 252 -2.21 0.96 -28.91
N ALA A 253 -2.89 0.60 -27.83
CA ALA A 253 -2.34 -0.19 -26.74
C ALA A 253 -3.03 -1.55 -26.69
N CYS A 254 -2.29 -2.65 -26.54
CA CYS A 254 -2.89 -3.96 -26.31
C CYS A 254 -2.29 -4.66 -25.08
N GLU A 255 -3.18 -5.23 -24.28
CA GLU A 255 -2.88 -6.02 -23.09
C GLU A 255 -3.74 -7.28 -23.11
N MET A 256 -3.14 -8.44 -22.84
CA MET A 256 -3.84 -9.73 -22.85
C MET A 256 -4.39 -10.11 -21.49
N ASP A 257 -3.79 -9.62 -20.40
CA ASP A 257 -4.26 -9.87 -19.05
C ASP A 257 -5.47 -9.00 -18.70
N GLU A 258 -6.57 -9.65 -18.28
CA GLU A 258 -7.84 -8.99 -17.99
C GLU A 258 -7.72 -8.00 -16.82
N ALA A 259 -6.95 -8.35 -15.78
CA ALA A 259 -6.77 -7.49 -14.61
C ALA A 259 -5.93 -6.26 -14.96
N MET A 260 -4.83 -6.44 -15.68
CA MET A 260 -3.95 -5.37 -16.10
C MET A 260 -4.62 -4.44 -17.13
N CYS A 261 -5.42 -4.99 -18.06
CA CYS A 261 -6.23 -4.20 -18.97
C CYS A 261 -7.25 -3.32 -18.21
N SER A 262 -7.88 -3.86 -17.16
CA SER A 262 -8.75 -3.10 -16.26
C SER A 262 -8.01 -1.94 -15.58
N VAL A 263 -6.78 -2.19 -15.12
CA VAL A 263 -5.90 -1.15 -14.56
C VAL A 263 -5.55 -0.09 -15.61
N ALA A 264 -5.11 -0.49 -16.81
CA ALA A 264 -4.77 0.42 -17.90
C ALA A 264 -5.94 1.35 -18.25
N ARG A 265 -7.16 0.79 -18.34
CA ARG A 265 -8.38 1.57 -18.60
C ARG A 265 -8.63 2.63 -17.54
N LYS A 266 -8.44 2.28 -16.26
CA LYS A 266 -8.54 3.24 -15.14
C LYS A 266 -7.44 4.30 -15.23
N CYS A 267 -6.21 3.91 -15.57
CA CYS A 267 -5.08 4.83 -15.75
C CYS A 267 -5.37 5.81 -16.90
N PHE A 268 -5.86 5.36 -18.05
CA PHE A 268 -6.23 6.24 -19.16
C PHE A 268 -7.36 7.19 -18.79
N SER A 269 -8.32 6.74 -17.98
CA SER A 269 -9.43 7.58 -17.53
C SER A 269 -8.98 8.69 -16.57
N ILE A 270 -8.09 8.41 -15.62
CA ILE A 270 -7.64 9.39 -14.63
C ILE A 270 -6.63 10.40 -15.22
N ASN A 271 -5.85 9.98 -16.22
CA ASN A 271 -4.93 10.85 -16.97
C ASN A 271 -5.65 11.79 -17.95
N GLY A 272 -6.95 12.04 -17.79
CA GLY A 272 -7.65 13.12 -18.47
C GLY A 272 -7.89 12.93 -19.98
N ARG A 273 -8.22 14.03 -20.65
CA ARG A 273 -8.81 13.98 -22.00
C ARG A 273 -7.87 13.40 -23.06
N TYR A 274 -6.58 13.73 -23.03
CA TYR A 274 -5.66 13.34 -24.10
C TYR A 274 -5.46 11.83 -24.13
N ALA A 275 -5.31 11.19 -22.96
CA ALA A 275 -5.26 9.74 -22.86
C ALA A 275 -6.55 9.10 -23.40
N LYS A 276 -7.72 9.65 -23.03
CA LYS A 276 -9.02 9.14 -23.48
C LYS A 276 -9.28 9.30 -24.99
N GLU A 277 -8.82 10.40 -25.60
CA GLU A 277 -9.07 10.72 -27.02
C GLU A 277 -8.03 10.09 -27.96
N ARG A 278 -6.79 9.87 -27.50
CA ARG A 278 -5.66 9.46 -28.34
C ARG A 278 -5.27 7.99 -28.18
N ILE A 279 -5.72 7.31 -27.12
CA ILE A 279 -5.34 5.92 -26.83
C ILE A 279 -6.53 4.99 -27.08
N GLU A 280 -6.33 4.01 -27.96
CA GLU A 280 -7.23 2.89 -28.20
C GLU A 280 -6.70 1.66 -27.46
N LEU A 281 -7.44 1.17 -26.46
CA LEU A 281 -7.06 -0.02 -25.66
C LEU A 281 -7.79 -1.28 -26.16
N HIS A 282 -7.02 -2.32 -26.48
CA HIS A 282 -7.54 -3.64 -26.83
C HIS A 282 -7.16 -4.69 -25.78
N GLU A 283 -8.18 -5.34 -25.22
CA GLU A 283 -8.02 -6.50 -24.33
C GLU A 283 -7.81 -7.77 -25.15
N CYS A 284 -6.60 -7.95 -25.68
CA CYS A 284 -6.26 -9.11 -26.47
C CYS A 284 -4.76 -9.35 -26.53
N HIS A 285 -4.41 -10.58 -26.92
CA HIS A 285 -3.06 -10.89 -27.38
C HIS A 285 -2.84 -10.23 -28.75
N SER A 286 -1.66 -9.68 -29.00
CA SER A 286 -1.28 -9.00 -30.27
C SER A 286 -1.56 -9.79 -31.56
N LYS A 287 -1.34 -11.11 -31.56
CA LYS A 287 -1.75 -12.05 -32.63
C LYS A 287 -3.24 -11.98 -33.01
N ARG A 288 -4.12 -11.55 -32.10
CA ARG A 288 -5.56 -11.34 -32.33
C ARG A 288 -5.93 -9.88 -32.61
N LEU A 289 -4.97 -8.97 -32.54
CA LEU A 289 -5.17 -7.55 -32.83
C LEU A 289 -5.29 -7.34 -34.34
N GLU A 290 -6.33 -6.60 -34.73
CA GLU A 290 -6.58 -6.17 -36.10
C GLU A 290 -6.64 -4.65 -36.14
N LEU A 291 -5.86 -4.03 -37.02
CA LEU A 291 -5.79 -2.58 -37.16
C LEU A 291 -6.30 -2.14 -38.52
N LYS A 292 -7.09 -1.07 -38.54
CA LYS A 292 -7.55 -0.43 -39.79
C LYS A 292 -6.38 0.19 -40.56
N GLU A 293 -5.42 0.75 -39.83
CA GLU A 293 -4.21 1.38 -40.35
C GLU A 293 -3.00 0.87 -39.58
N ARG A 294 -1.92 0.56 -40.30
CA ARG A 294 -0.65 0.12 -39.71
C ARG A 294 0.03 1.26 -38.94
N CYS A 295 0.79 0.91 -37.90
CA CYS A 295 1.51 1.88 -37.06
C CYS A 295 2.96 2.12 -37.54
N ASP A 296 3.47 3.34 -37.30
CA ASP A 296 4.81 3.78 -37.70
C ASP A 296 5.89 3.46 -36.64
N ILE A 297 5.45 3.21 -35.40
CA ILE A 297 6.31 3.01 -34.24
C ILE A 297 5.72 1.87 -33.41
N LEU A 298 6.56 0.90 -33.04
CA LEU A 298 6.27 -0.12 -32.05
C LEU A 298 7.08 0.18 -30.78
N VAL A 299 6.41 0.24 -29.64
CA VAL A 299 7.02 0.11 -28.32
C VAL A 299 6.53 -1.20 -27.72
N THR A 300 7.44 -2.02 -27.23
CA THR A 300 7.10 -3.24 -26.51
C THR A 300 8.19 -3.57 -25.50
N GLU A 301 7.79 -4.13 -24.37
CA GLU A 301 8.70 -4.61 -23.33
C GLU A 301 8.31 -6.02 -22.87
N THR A 302 7.95 -6.88 -23.82
CA THR A 302 7.71 -8.30 -23.54
C THR A 302 9.05 -9.05 -23.46
N VAL A 303 9.90 -8.69 -22.50
CA VAL A 303 11.31 -9.10 -22.37
C VAL A 303 11.58 -9.63 -20.97
N ASP A 304 11.98 -10.90 -20.86
CA ASP A 304 12.42 -11.51 -19.61
C ASP A 304 13.93 -11.34 -19.38
N CYS A 305 14.46 -11.88 -18.27
CA CYS A 305 15.89 -11.82 -17.93
C CYS A 305 16.85 -12.42 -18.99
N ALA A 306 16.35 -13.29 -19.87
CA ALA A 306 17.10 -13.90 -20.97
C ALA A 306 16.60 -13.45 -22.36
N ILE A 307 15.94 -12.29 -22.43
CA ILE A 307 15.37 -11.65 -23.62
C ILE A 307 14.12 -12.34 -24.18
N PHE A 308 14.15 -13.67 -24.37
CA PHE A 308 13.19 -14.38 -25.22
C PHE A 308 11.98 -14.97 -24.51
N GLY A 309 12.03 -15.17 -23.19
CA GLY A 309 11.04 -15.93 -22.42
C GLY A 309 9.60 -15.39 -22.52
N GLU A 310 9.45 -14.10 -22.86
CA GLU A 310 8.18 -13.43 -23.11
C GLU A 310 7.86 -13.25 -24.61
N GLN A 311 8.52 -14.04 -25.46
CA GLN A 311 8.23 -14.18 -26.89
C GLN A 311 8.41 -12.88 -27.72
N ILE A 312 9.25 -11.93 -27.29
CA ILE A 312 9.49 -10.67 -28.04
C ILE A 312 9.77 -10.89 -29.53
N ALA A 313 10.58 -11.89 -29.89
CA ALA A 313 10.95 -12.14 -31.28
C ALA A 313 9.73 -12.51 -32.14
N GLU A 314 8.80 -13.30 -31.59
CA GLU A 314 7.57 -13.67 -32.28
C GLU A 314 6.58 -12.51 -32.33
N THR A 315 6.44 -11.78 -31.21
CA THR A 315 5.60 -10.58 -31.11
C THR A 315 6.01 -9.51 -32.12
N VAL A 316 7.30 -9.21 -32.24
CA VAL A 316 7.81 -8.22 -33.19
C VAL A 316 7.68 -8.72 -34.63
N LEU A 317 7.95 -10.01 -34.90
CA LEU A 317 7.80 -10.58 -36.24
C LEU A 317 6.36 -10.47 -36.73
N ASP A 318 5.40 -10.90 -35.91
CA ASP A 318 3.98 -10.84 -36.20
C ASP A 318 3.49 -9.39 -36.38
N ALA A 319 3.95 -8.47 -35.52
CA ALA A 319 3.66 -7.05 -35.65
C ALA A 319 4.20 -6.45 -36.97
N LYS A 320 5.44 -6.79 -37.37
CA LYS A 320 6.00 -6.36 -38.66
C LYS A 320 5.20 -6.87 -39.85
N GLU A 321 4.76 -8.13 -39.82
CA GLU A 321 4.03 -8.72 -40.93
C GLU A 321 2.62 -8.12 -41.07
N ARG A 322 1.93 -7.79 -39.97
CA ARG A 322 0.50 -7.40 -40.00
C ARG A 322 0.18 -5.99 -39.52
N LEU A 323 0.88 -5.49 -38.51
CA LEU A 323 0.47 -4.33 -37.72
C LEU A 323 1.31 -3.06 -37.99
N LEU A 324 2.53 -3.20 -38.49
CA LEU A 324 3.47 -2.10 -38.69
C LEU A 324 3.69 -1.77 -40.16
N THR A 325 4.10 -0.52 -40.46
CA THR A 325 4.62 -0.15 -41.78
C THR A 325 5.99 -0.77 -42.03
N ASP A 326 6.38 -0.95 -43.30
CA ASP A 326 7.65 -1.58 -43.67
C ASP A 326 8.87 -0.84 -43.09
N ASP A 327 8.76 0.48 -42.97
CA ASP A 327 9.82 1.35 -42.46
C ASP A 327 9.72 1.58 -40.95
N ALA A 328 8.77 0.99 -40.23
CA ALA A 328 8.45 1.30 -38.83
C ALA A 328 9.66 1.25 -37.87
N ILE A 329 9.68 2.17 -36.90
CA ILE A 329 10.67 2.18 -35.83
C ILE A 329 10.23 1.20 -34.75
N VAL A 330 11.11 0.31 -34.30
CA VAL A 330 10.84 -0.65 -33.22
C VAL A 330 11.68 -0.26 -32.01
N ILE A 331 11.04 -0.24 -30.83
CA ILE A 331 11.65 0.06 -29.54
C ILE A 331 11.32 -1.12 -28.61
N PRO A 332 12.32 -1.90 -28.16
CA PRO A 332 13.73 -1.78 -28.48
C PRO A 332 14.05 -2.15 -29.94
N SER A 333 15.06 -1.50 -30.52
CA SER A 333 15.56 -1.78 -31.88
C SER A 333 16.48 -3.02 -31.93
N LYS A 334 17.27 -3.25 -30.87
CA LYS A 334 18.15 -4.43 -30.76
C LYS A 334 18.24 -4.91 -29.32
N ALA A 335 18.64 -6.17 -29.15
CA ALA A 335 19.05 -6.74 -27.87
C ALA A 335 20.42 -7.41 -28.00
N VAL A 336 21.29 -7.21 -27.03
CA VAL A 336 22.63 -7.80 -26.96
C VAL A 336 22.76 -8.57 -25.66
N ALA A 337 22.97 -9.89 -25.72
CA ALA A 337 23.21 -10.71 -24.54
C ALA A 337 24.71 -10.85 -24.24
N PHE A 338 25.07 -10.60 -23.00
CA PHE A 338 26.42 -10.72 -22.45
C PHE A 338 26.54 -12.01 -21.65
N PHE A 339 27.67 -12.69 -21.79
CA PHE A 339 27.93 -13.99 -21.16
C PHE A 339 29.21 -13.92 -20.33
N THR A 340 29.19 -14.49 -19.13
CA THR A 340 30.38 -14.62 -18.28
C THR A 340 30.29 -15.86 -17.38
N LEU A 341 31.46 -16.39 -16.98
CA LEU A 341 31.58 -17.43 -15.97
C LEU A 341 31.55 -16.79 -14.58
N ILE A 342 30.77 -17.38 -13.68
CA ILE A 342 30.71 -16.95 -12.28
C ILE A 342 31.02 -18.11 -11.33
N GLU A 343 31.69 -17.76 -10.23
CA GLU A 343 31.78 -18.59 -9.03
C GLU A 343 30.76 -18.07 -8.02
N CYS A 344 29.86 -18.95 -7.57
CA CYS A 344 28.85 -18.63 -6.56
C CYS A 344 28.53 -19.87 -5.73
N ALA A 345 28.87 -19.83 -4.45
CA ALA A 345 28.63 -20.96 -3.53
C ALA A 345 27.14 -21.15 -3.22
N TYR A 346 26.35 -20.06 -3.21
CA TYR A 346 24.92 -20.12 -2.94
C TYR A 346 24.17 -20.93 -4.01
N LEU A 347 24.45 -20.66 -5.29
CA LEU A 347 23.85 -21.41 -6.39
C LEU A 347 24.14 -22.92 -6.29
N ASN A 348 25.32 -23.32 -5.83
CA ASN A 348 25.64 -24.73 -5.66
C ASN A 348 24.77 -25.38 -4.58
N LYS A 349 24.57 -24.71 -3.42
CA LYS A 349 23.72 -25.23 -2.34
C LYS A 349 22.23 -25.24 -2.69
N GLU A 350 21.78 -24.25 -3.45
CA GLU A 350 20.39 -24.16 -3.89
C GLU A 350 20.05 -25.23 -4.94
N ASN A 351 21.04 -25.69 -5.71
CA ASN A 351 20.79 -26.53 -6.88
C ASN A 351 21.33 -27.96 -6.79
N VAL A 352 22.19 -28.29 -5.83
CA VAL A 352 22.85 -29.60 -5.73
C VAL A 352 22.88 -30.07 -4.28
N PHE A 353 22.36 -31.27 -4.00
CA PHE A 353 22.47 -31.92 -2.69
C PHE A 353 23.10 -33.31 -2.83
N GLU A 354 24.17 -33.57 -2.10
CA GLU A 354 24.86 -34.86 -2.08
C GLU A 354 24.50 -35.68 -0.84
N CYS A 355 23.85 -36.81 -1.05
CA CYS A 355 23.43 -37.70 0.02
C CYS A 355 24.51 -38.76 0.30
N CYS A 356 25.08 -38.75 1.51
CA CYS A 356 26.14 -39.67 1.95
C CYS A 356 25.61 -40.98 2.59
N HIS A 357 24.54 -41.58 2.06
CA HIS A 357 24.08 -42.90 2.54
C HIS A 357 24.95 -44.04 1.96
N SER A 358 24.70 -45.29 2.38
CA SER A 358 25.41 -46.51 1.92
C SER A 358 25.61 -46.64 0.40
N THR A 359 24.81 -45.92 -0.39
CA THR A 359 25.11 -45.55 -1.77
C THR A 359 24.97 -44.03 -1.96
N PRO A 360 25.98 -43.36 -2.55
CA PRO A 360 25.91 -41.92 -2.83
C PRO A 360 24.83 -41.65 -3.88
N VAL A 361 23.85 -40.82 -3.53
CA VAL A 361 22.84 -40.30 -4.45
C VAL A 361 22.98 -38.78 -4.50
N THR A 362 23.01 -38.21 -5.70
CA THR A 362 23.00 -36.74 -5.86
C THR A 362 21.64 -36.29 -6.36
N LEU A 363 21.05 -35.31 -5.68
CA LEU A 363 19.86 -34.60 -6.12
C LEU A 363 20.28 -33.29 -6.79
N ILE A 364 19.71 -33.00 -7.95
CA ILE A 364 19.99 -31.76 -8.69
C ILE A 364 18.71 -31.04 -9.09
N SER A 365 18.77 -29.71 -9.08
CA SER A 365 17.74 -28.86 -9.67
C SER A 365 17.58 -29.15 -11.16
N ASN A 366 16.39 -28.87 -11.68
CA ASN A 366 16.06 -29.11 -13.07
C ASN A 366 16.82 -28.19 -14.05
N SER A 367 17.20 -26.99 -13.60
CA SER A 367 17.94 -26.02 -14.41
C SER A 367 19.44 -26.31 -14.51
N CYS A 368 19.95 -27.31 -13.76
CA CYS A 368 21.35 -27.73 -13.87
C CYS A 368 21.60 -28.43 -15.21
N TYR A 369 22.60 -27.93 -15.94
CA TYR A 369 23.15 -28.61 -17.10
C TYR A 369 23.84 -29.92 -16.68
N ILE A 370 23.55 -30.99 -17.42
CA ILE A 370 24.17 -32.31 -17.28
C ILE A 370 24.65 -32.80 -18.64
N ARG A 371 25.67 -33.67 -18.65
CA ARG A 371 26.20 -34.26 -19.88
C ARG A 371 25.15 -35.17 -20.54
N GLU A 372 25.20 -35.26 -21.87
CA GLU A 372 24.24 -36.05 -22.67
C GLU A 372 24.19 -37.53 -22.27
N GLU A 373 25.34 -38.14 -21.95
CA GLU A 373 25.45 -39.52 -21.45
C GLU A 373 24.67 -39.78 -20.14
N GLN A 374 24.37 -38.72 -19.38
CA GLN A 374 23.60 -38.78 -18.13
C GLN A 374 22.09 -38.57 -18.37
N ARG A 375 21.70 -38.07 -19.55
CA ARG A 375 20.34 -37.63 -19.86
C ARG A 375 19.38 -38.79 -20.15
N GLU A 376 19.87 -39.88 -20.71
CA GLU A 376 19.04 -41.02 -21.15
C GLU A 376 18.58 -41.96 -20.01
N LYS A 377 19.17 -41.89 -18.81
CA LYS A 377 18.94 -42.90 -17.74
C LYS A 377 17.79 -42.57 -16.77
N HIS A 378 17.27 -41.35 -16.73
CA HIS A 378 16.36 -40.91 -15.65
C HIS A 378 15.23 -40.02 -16.17
N SER A 379 14.25 -40.63 -16.83
CA SER A 379 13.03 -39.99 -17.35
C SER A 379 11.88 -40.10 -16.34
N LEU A 380 11.92 -39.32 -15.27
CA LEU A 380 10.73 -39.01 -14.50
C LEU A 380 10.67 -37.48 -14.28
N ILE A 381 9.70 -36.87 -14.96
CA ILE A 381 9.19 -35.49 -14.84
C ILE A 381 9.76 -34.46 -15.86
N LEU A 382 8.82 -33.68 -16.43
CA LEU A 382 8.84 -32.72 -17.56
C LEU A 382 9.93 -31.63 -17.46
N PRO A 383 10.35 -30.98 -18.57
CA PRO A 383 11.42 -29.98 -18.56
C PRO A 383 10.93 -28.63 -18.01
N PRO A 384 11.54 -28.07 -16.94
CA PRO A 384 11.35 -26.68 -16.54
C PRO A 384 12.32 -25.76 -17.30
N SER A 385 12.16 -24.45 -17.06
CA SER A 385 12.98 -23.36 -17.62
C SER A 385 14.48 -23.72 -17.70
N PRO A 386 15.16 -23.46 -18.83
CA PRO A 386 16.56 -23.83 -19.03
C PRO A 386 17.56 -23.03 -18.19
N TYR A 387 17.08 -21.99 -17.49
CA TYR A 387 17.87 -21.14 -16.61
C TYR A 387 17.12 -20.80 -15.33
N LEU A 388 17.87 -20.42 -14.31
CA LEU A 388 17.39 -19.76 -13.10
C LEU A 388 17.41 -18.24 -13.30
N CYS A 389 16.60 -17.53 -12.53
CA CYS A 389 16.54 -16.07 -12.54
C CYS A 389 16.90 -15.56 -11.14
N ALA A 390 17.90 -14.68 -11.04
CA ALA A 390 18.28 -14.09 -9.75
C ALA A 390 18.84 -12.67 -9.93
N PHE A 391 18.65 -11.84 -8.90
CA PHE A 391 19.40 -10.59 -8.76
C PHE A 391 20.76 -10.93 -8.15
N LEU A 392 21.82 -10.97 -8.96
CA LEU A 392 23.14 -11.43 -8.50
C LEU A 392 23.68 -10.61 -7.32
N ASN A 393 23.37 -9.32 -7.28
CA ASN A 393 23.73 -8.39 -6.22
C ASN A 393 22.92 -8.58 -4.92
N GLU A 394 21.85 -9.37 -4.94
CA GLU A 394 21.00 -9.66 -3.78
C GLU A 394 21.20 -11.10 -3.25
N LEU A 395 22.06 -11.90 -3.89
CA LEU A 395 22.40 -13.23 -3.42
C LEU A 395 23.23 -13.14 -2.12
N PRO A 396 23.03 -14.06 -1.15
CA PRO A 396 23.79 -14.04 0.09
C PRO A 396 25.21 -14.60 -0.10
N SER A 397 26.21 -13.94 0.51
CA SER A 397 27.58 -14.47 0.56
C SER A 397 27.69 -15.57 1.62
N LEU A 398 28.17 -16.76 1.22
CA LEU A 398 28.29 -17.93 2.10
C LEU A 398 29.71 -18.15 2.64
N THR A 399 30.68 -17.30 2.29
CA THR A 399 32.11 -17.55 2.46
C THR A 399 32.79 -16.78 3.60
N ALA A 400 32.09 -15.90 4.33
CA ALA A 400 32.68 -15.12 5.44
C ALA A 400 31.92 -15.29 6.78
N PRO A 401 32.62 -15.40 7.92
CA PRO A 401 32.04 -15.18 9.24
C PRO A 401 31.50 -13.74 9.36
N GLU A 402 30.53 -13.54 10.24
CA GLU A 402 29.68 -12.35 10.49
C GLU A 402 30.38 -11.00 10.78
N GLN A 403 31.64 -10.78 10.39
CA GLN A 403 32.43 -9.60 10.80
C GLN A 403 33.10 -8.81 9.66
N SER A 404 32.89 -9.15 8.38
CA SER A 404 33.37 -8.32 7.26
C SER A 404 32.25 -8.02 6.26
N ALA A 405 31.83 -6.76 6.19
CA ALA A 405 30.82 -6.24 5.27
C ALA A 405 31.24 -6.21 3.77
N GLU A 406 32.34 -6.90 3.41
CA GLU A 406 33.00 -6.80 2.10
C GLU A 406 33.12 -8.14 1.34
N SER A 407 32.49 -9.22 1.79
CA SER A 407 32.52 -10.51 1.08
C SER A 407 31.51 -10.52 -0.08
N GLU A 408 31.98 -10.40 -1.33
CA GLU A 408 31.13 -10.51 -2.53
C GLU A 408 30.38 -11.86 -2.56
N ALA A 409 29.11 -11.85 -2.98
CA ALA A 409 28.27 -13.06 -3.05
C ALA A 409 28.65 -13.99 -4.23
N TYR A 410 29.27 -13.42 -5.26
CA TYR A 410 29.74 -14.10 -6.44
C TYR A 410 31.03 -13.46 -6.93
N ARG A 411 31.81 -14.19 -7.73
CA ARG A 411 33.02 -13.69 -8.39
C ARG A 411 32.97 -13.95 -9.88
N LEU A 412 33.32 -12.95 -10.69
CA LEU A 412 33.51 -13.13 -12.13
C LEU A 412 34.81 -13.92 -12.38
N LEU A 413 34.69 -15.04 -13.09
CA LEU A 413 35.84 -15.85 -13.49
C LEU A 413 36.31 -15.53 -14.90
N SER A 414 35.50 -14.87 -15.73
CA SER A 414 35.86 -14.38 -17.07
C SER A 414 35.39 -12.93 -17.27
N GLU A 415 35.98 -12.23 -18.24
CA GLU A 415 35.36 -10.98 -18.71
C GLU A 415 34.00 -11.28 -19.35
N PRO A 416 33.01 -10.37 -19.20
CA PRO A 416 31.76 -10.47 -19.96
C PRO A 416 32.01 -10.25 -21.45
N ILE A 417 31.41 -11.09 -22.29
CA ILE A 417 31.49 -10.94 -23.76
C ILE A 417 30.10 -10.86 -24.39
N GLU A 418 29.99 -10.11 -25.49
CA GLU A 418 28.79 -10.09 -26.33
C GLU A 418 28.69 -11.42 -27.09
N GLY A 419 27.76 -12.29 -26.68
CA GLY A 419 27.62 -13.63 -27.26
C GLY A 419 26.47 -13.76 -28.26
N LEU A 420 25.48 -12.86 -28.19
CA LEU A 420 24.30 -12.91 -29.07
C LEU A 420 23.75 -11.50 -29.30
N LEU A 421 23.59 -11.12 -30.57
CA LEU A 421 22.96 -9.87 -31.01
C LEU A 421 21.69 -10.16 -31.81
N VAL A 422 20.57 -9.60 -31.36
CA VAL A 422 19.27 -9.67 -32.03
C VAL A 422 18.91 -8.29 -32.56
N ASP A 423 18.72 -8.19 -33.88
CA ASP A 423 18.21 -6.99 -34.51
C ASP A 423 16.72 -7.15 -34.78
N PHE A 424 15.88 -6.44 -34.01
CA PHE A 424 14.43 -6.49 -34.14
C PHE A 424 13.93 -5.85 -35.44
N SER A 425 14.78 -5.15 -36.19
CA SER A 425 14.48 -4.70 -37.55
C SER A 425 14.67 -5.80 -38.61
N ASN A 426 15.48 -6.83 -38.32
CA ASN A 426 15.84 -7.88 -39.26
C ASN A 426 14.84 -9.06 -39.25
N VAL A 427 13.85 -9.00 -40.14
CA VAL A 427 12.80 -10.03 -40.29
C VAL A 427 13.37 -11.43 -40.56
N HIS A 428 14.50 -11.56 -41.28
CA HIS A 428 15.10 -12.86 -41.55
C HIS A 428 15.65 -13.49 -40.27
N GLN A 429 16.36 -12.69 -39.46
CA GLN A 429 16.87 -13.15 -38.17
C GLN A 429 15.73 -13.53 -37.21
N LEU A 430 14.65 -12.73 -37.15
CA LEU A 430 13.47 -13.06 -36.34
C LEU A 430 12.85 -14.40 -36.77
N LYS A 431 12.74 -14.66 -38.08
CA LYS A 431 12.26 -15.96 -38.60
C LYS A 431 13.18 -17.11 -38.20
N GLN A 432 14.50 -16.92 -38.17
CA GLN A 432 15.43 -17.93 -37.69
C GLN A 432 15.24 -18.23 -36.19
N ILE A 433 15.01 -17.20 -35.37
CA ILE A 433 14.74 -17.36 -33.93
C ILE A 433 13.43 -18.14 -33.71
N VAL A 434 12.33 -17.70 -34.33
CA VAL A 434 11.00 -18.32 -34.18
C VAL A 434 10.97 -19.76 -34.72
N SER A 435 11.82 -20.10 -35.69
CA SER A 435 11.95 -21.46 -36.21
C SER A 435 13.02 -22.31 -35.50
N ASN A 436 13.56 -21.85 -34.37
CA ASN A 436 14.59 -22.53 -33.57
C ASN A 436 15.87 -22.86 -34.37
N ASN A 437 16.23 -22.01 -35.33
CA ASN A 437 17.37 -22.20 -36.23
C ASN A 437 18.56 -21.29 -35.92
N LEU A 438 18.43 -20.38 -34.95
CA LEU A 438 19.53 -19.51 -34.53
C LEU A 438 20.44 -20.25 -33.55
N VAL A 439 21.68 -20.49 -33.96
CA VAL A 439 22.75 -21.06 -33.13
C VAL A 439 24.00 -20.21 -33.28
N THR A 440 24.61 -19.83 -32.18
CA THR A 440 25.88 -19.09 -32.12
C THR A 440 26.86 -19.77 -31.16
N GLU A 441 28.15 -19.53 -31.32
CA GLU A 441 29.19 -20.05 -30.43
C GLU A 441 29.75 -18.92 -29.56
N VAL A 442 29.82 -19.18 -28.26
CA VAL A 442 30.36 -18.27 -27.24
C VAL A 442 31.57 -18.94 -26.59
N ILE A 443 32.70 -18.23 -26.54
CA ILE A 443 33.94 -18.72 -25.95
C ILE A 443 34.27 -17.88 -24.73
N LEU A 444 34.19 -18.49 -23.54
CA LEU A 444 34.50 -17.83 -22.27
C LEU A 444 35.87 -18.26 -21.81
N THR A 445 36.80 -17.30 -21.70
CA THR A 445 38.16 -17.56 -21.20
C THR A 445 38.26 -17.11 -19.75
N ALA A 446 38.65 -18.03 -18.88
CA ALA A 446 38.80 -17.74 -17.46
C ALA A 446 40.00 -16.80 -17.24
N ASN A 447 39.77 -15.67 -16.59
CA ASN A 447 40.80 -14.71 -16.18
C ASN A 447 41.34 -15.02 -14.78
N SER A 448 40.60 -15.78 -13.98
CA SER A 448 41.01 -16.21 -12.65
C SER A 448 40.71 -17.69 -12.41
N THR A 449 41.52 -18.31 -11.56
CA THR A 449 41.32 -19.70 -11.13
C THR A 449 40.21 -19.75 -10.07
N GLY A 450 39.28 -20.68 -10.21
CA GLY A 450 38.13 -20.83 -9.31
C GLY A 450 37.18 -21.95 -9.71
N LEU A 451 36.10 -22.11 -8.94
CA LEU A 451 35.05 -23.08 -9.21
C LEU A 451 33.88 -22.40 -9.94
N ALA A 452 33.82 -22.54 -11.25
CA ALA A 452 32.73 -22.01 -12.06
C ALA A 452 31.42 -22.74 -11.74
N SER A 453 30.47 -22.03 -11.13
CA SER A 453 29.15 -22.54 -10.76
C SER A 453 28.14 -22.43 -11.90
N SER A 454 28.26 -21.41 -12.76
CA SER A 454 27.24 -21.09 -13.76
C SER A 454 27.78 -20.22 -14.89
N VAL A 455 27.14 -20.25 -16.06
CA VAL A 455 27.17 -19.12 -17.01
C VAL A 455 26.11 -18.10 -16.58
N CYS A 456 26.55 -16.88 -16.30
CA CYS A 456 25.65 -15.75 -16.06
C CYS A 456 25.41 -15.00 -17.37
N VAL A 457 24.15 -14.63 -17.60
CA VAL A 457 23.70 -13.87 -18.77
C VAL A 457 22.89 -12.67 -18.32
N TRP A 458 23.21 -11.51 -18.90
CA TRP A 458 22.37 -10.31 -18.87
C TRP A 458 22.32 -9.70 -20.26
N PHE A 459 21.56 -8.62 -20.45
CA PHE A 459 21.41 -8.01 -21.76
C PHE A 459 21.51 -6.49 -21.75
N ARG A 460 21.75 -5.93 -22.93
CA ARG A 460 21.57 -4.52 -23.24
C ARG A 460 20.51 -4.39 -24.33
N LEU A 461 19.53 -3.52 -24.14
CA LEU A 461 18.55 -3.14 -25.16
C LEU A 461 18.98 -1.83 -25.79
N ASP A 462 19.19 -1.83 -27.10
CA ASP A 462 19.33 -0.59 -27.87
C ASP A 462 17.92 -0.12 -28.22
N LEU A 463 17.47 0.98 -27.64
CA LEU A 463 16.11 1.47 -27.79
C LEU A 463 15.90 2.13 -29.15
N PHE A 464 16.29 3.39 -29.29
CA PHE A 464 16.29 4.18 -30.52
C PHE A 464 17.18 5.42 -30.32
N ASP A 465 17.79 5.96 -31.37
CA ASP A 465 18.57 7.22 -31.34
C ASP A 465 19.64 7.30 -30.23
N GLY A 466 20.31 6.18 -29.94
CA GLY A 466 21.40 6.11 -28.95
C GLY A 466 20.96 5.90 -27.49
N PHE A 467 19.66 5.83 -27.19
CA PHE A 467 19.18 5.43 -25.87
C PHE A 467 19.31 3.92 -25.68
N GLU A 468 19.78 3.48 -24.50
CA GLU A 468 20.03 2.07 -24.19
C GLU A 468 19.63 1.71 -22.75
N ILE A 469 19.35 0.43 -22.46
CA ILE A 469 19.13 -0.10 -21.10
C ILE A 469 20.05 -1.31 -20.92
N CYS A 470 20.81 -1.43 -19.82
CA CYS A 470 21.68 -2.58 -19.56
C CYS A 470 21.32 -3.25 -18.22
N THR A 471 21.00 -4.54 -18.25
CA THR A 471 20.61 -5.33 -17.07
C THR A 471 21.80 -5.98 -16.37
N SER A 472 23.00 -5.39 -16.54
CA SER A 472 24.20 -5.77 -15.81
C SER A 472 23.94 -5.76 -14.30
N PRO A 473 24.48 -6.73 -13.54
CA PRO A 473 24.42 -6.74 -12.08
C PRO A 473 24.88 -5.43 -11.41
N ALA A 474 25.67 -4.60 -12.11
CA ALA A 474 26.19 -3.33 -11.59
C ALA A 474 25.23 -2.14 -11.73
N GLU A 475 24.24 -2.19 -12.64
CA GLU A 475 23.44 -1.01 -13.02
C GLU A 475 22.12 -0.86 -12.25
N GLY A 476 21.74 -1.83 -11.41
CA GLY A 476 20.62 -1.72 -10.46
C GLY A 476 19.23 -1.59 -11.10
N PHE A 477 19.03 -2.15 -12.30
CA PHE A 477 17.72 -2.20 -12.98
C PHE A 477 16.78 -3.25 -12.38
N CYS A 478 15.49 -3.17 -12.72
CA CYS A 478 14.45 -4.08 -12.25
C CYS A 478 14.55 -5.53 -12.76
N TRP A 479 15.37 -5.81 -13.78
CA TRP A 479 15.55 -7.16 -14.32
C TRP A 479 16.58 -7.98 -13.57
N GLN A 480 16.26 -9.26 -13.39
CA GLN A 480 17.18 -10.29 -12.93
C GLN A 480 18.17 -10.68 -14.04
N GLN A 481 19.19 -11.44 -13.66
CA GLN A 481 20.08 -12.12 -14.58
C GLN A 481 19.66 -13.58 -14.75
N ALA A 482 19.94 -14.13 -15.95
CA ALA A 482 19.72 -15.53 -16.26
C ALA A 482 20.97 -16.35 -15.91
N LEU A 483 20.78 -17.47 -15.23
CA LEU A 483 21.85 -18.33 -14.73
C LEU A 483 21.69 -19.75 -15.29
N PHE A 484 22.75 -20.25 -15.91
CA PHE A 484 22.86 -21.60 -16.45
C PHE A 484 23.82 -22.43 -15.58
N PRO A 485 23.35 -22.98 -14.44
CA PRO A 485 24.20 -23.66 -13.48
C PRO A 485 24.76 -24.97 -14.04
N PHE A 486 26.01 -25.25 -13.69
CA PHE A 486 26.68 -26.50 -14.05
C PHE A 486 26.49 -27.55 -12.97
N TYR A 487 26.24 -28.79 -13.38
CA TYR A 487 26.39 -29.92 -12.49
C TYR A 487 27.40 -30.97 -13.02
N PRO A 488 28.43 -31.30 -12.22
CA PRO A 488 28.90 -30.54 -11.05
C PRO A 488 29.56 -29.20 -11.48
N PRO A 489 29.83 -28.27 -10.54
CA PRO A 489 30.59 -27.06 -10.81
C PRO A 489 31.96 -27.37 -11.43
N LEU A 490 32.45 -26.50 -12.32
CA LEU A 490 33.65 -26.74 -13.12
C LEU A 490 34.86 -26.02 -12.50
N TYR A 491 35.91 -26.75 -12.17
CA TYR A 491 37.17 -26.12 -11.78
C TYR A 491 37.90 -25.60 -13.02
N VAL A 492 38.18 -24.30 -13.06
CA VAL A 492 38.89 -23.63 -14.17
C VAL A 492 40.16 -22.98 -13.67
N ASN A 493 41.22 -23.00 -14.48
CA ASN A 493 42.44 -22.24 -14.28
C ASN A 493 42.40 -20.96 -15.12
N ALA A 494 43.08 -19.92 -14.66
CA ALA A 494 43.32 -18.74 -15.49
C ALA A 494 43.96 -19.15 -16.84
N GLY A 495 43.34 -18.73 -17.94
CA GLY A 495 43.69 -19.09 -19.31
C GLY A 495 42.88 -20.24 -19.93
N ASP A 496 42.11 -20.99 -19.14
CA ASP A 496 41.24 -22.05 -19.68
C ASP A 496 40.09 -21.42 -20.51
N SER A 497 39.83 -21.97 -21.70
CA SER A 497 38.75 -21.53 -22.58
C SER A 497 37.64 -22.58 -22.67
N LEU A 498 36.41 -22.17 -22.35
CA LEU A 498 35.20 -22.99 -22.43
C LEU A 498 34.35 -22.55 -23.63
N HIS A 499 33.95 -23.50 -24.46
CA HIS A 499 33.15 -23.27 -25.66
C HIS A 499 31.70 -23.68 -25.43
N PHE A 500 30.77 -22.77 -25.70
CA PHE A 500 29.33 -22.97 -25.56
C PHE A 500 28.61 -22.73 -26.89
N GLU A 501 27.67 -23.60 -27.22
CA GLU A 501 26.62 -23.35 -28.19
C GLU A 501 25.46 -22.65 -27.50
N VAL A 502 25.05 -21.52 -28.05
CA VAL A 502 23.93 -20.70 -27.58
C VAL A 502 22.87 -20.70 -28.66
N PHE A 503 21.65 -21.04 -28.29
CA PHE A 503 20.54 -21.12 -29.24
C PHE A 503 19.20 -20.81 -28.56
N VAL A 504 18.21 -20.44 -29.37
CA VAL A 504 16.84 -20.22 -28.89
C VAL A 504 16.00 -21.43 -29.26
N LYS A 505 15.32 -22.01 -28.27
CA LYS A 505 14.40 -23.12 -28.46
C LYS A 505 13.17 -22.94 -27.60
N ASP A 506 12.00 -23.12 -28.19
CA ASP A 506 10.71 -22.99 -27.49
C ASP A 506 10.61 -21.63 -26.77
N HIS A 507 11.04 -20.56 -27.47
CA HIS A 507 11.10 -19.18 -26.99
C HIS A 507 12.01 -18.93 -25.78
N THR A 508 12.88 -19.86 -25.40
CA THR A 508 13.82 -19.68 -24.28
C THR A 508 15.26 -19.73 -24.78
N LEU A 509 16.15 -19.01 -24.10
CA LEU A 509 17.60 -19.06 -24.37
C LEU A 509 18.19 -20.34 -23.76
N HIS A 510 18.98 -21.07 -24.53
CA HIS A 510 19.72 -22.24 -24.07
C HIS A 510 21.22 -21.97 -24.24
N VAL A 511 21.99 -22.35 -23.22
CA VAL A 511 23.45 -22.34 -23.23
C VAL A 511 23.93 -23.74 -22.93
N GLN A 512 24.68 -24.35 -23.86
CA GLN A 512 25.17 -25.72 -23.72
C GLN A 512 26.64 -25.79 -24.14
N PRO A 513 27.48 -26.59 -23.46
CA PRO A 513 28.86 -26.82 -23.87
C PRO A 513 28.95 -27.50 -25.24
N LYS A 514 29.93 -27.11 -26.06
CA LYS A 514 30.11 -27.65 -27.41
C LYS A 514 30.74 -29.06 -27.38
N HIS A 515 30.02 -30.06 -27.90
CA HIS A 515 30.36 -31.49 -27.87
C HIS A 515 31.72 -31.87 -28.49
N SER A 516 32.25 -31.08 -29.43
CA SER A 516 33.53 -31.37 -30.10
C SER A 516 34.76 -31.08 -29.23
N SER A 517 34.58 -30.41 -28.10
CA SER A 517 35.66 -30.20 -27.12
C SER A 517 35.75 -31.42 -26.20
N LYS A 518 36.77 -32.26 -26.39
CA LYS A 518 37.24 -33.19 -25.34
C LYS A 518 37.80 -32.35 -24.18
N CYS A 519 36.94 -31.62 -23.49
CA CYS A 519 37.34 -30.76 -22.39
C CYS A 519 37.54 -31.64 -21.16
N SER A 520 38.81 -31.87 -20.81
CA SER A 520 39.24 -32.66 -19.64
C SER A 520 38.79 -32.08 -18.30
N LEU A 521 38.24 -30.85 -18.30
CA LEU A 521 37.77 -30.14 -17.10
C LEU A 521 36.46 -30.71 -16.56
N TRP A 522 35.68 -31.41 -17.39
CA TRP A 522 34.40 -31.95 -16.97
C TRP A 522 34.56 -33.30 -16.27
N PRO A 523 34.12 -33.43 -15.01
CA PRO A 523 34.33 -34.63 -14.21
C PRO A 523 33.47 -35.83 -14.67
N SER A 524 33.82 -36.99 -14.12
CA SER A 524 33.11 -38.25 -14.37
C SER A 524 31.70 -38.22 -13.74
N PRO A 525 30.69 -38.88 -14.35
CA PRO A 525 29.34 -38.90 -13.82
C PRO A 525 29.27 -39.61 -12.46
N PRO A 526 28.46 -39.11 -11.50
CA PRO A 526 28.17 -39.83 -10.26
C PRO A 526 27.46 -41.16 -10.55
N ARG A 527 27.52 -42.09 -9.58
CA ARG A 527 26.92 -43.43 -9.71
C ARG A 527 25.39 -43.40 -9.80
N GLU A 528 24.73 -42.45 -9.14
CA GLU A 528 23.27 -42.30 -9.12
C GLU A 528 22.88 -40.81 -9.00
N LEU A 529 22.15 -40.30 -10.00
CA LEU A 529 21.76 -38.90 -10.15
C LEU A 529 20.25 -38.79 -10.32
N LEU A 530 19.59 -37.96 -9.52
CA LEU A 530 18.14 -37.74 -9.58
C LEU A 530 17.82 -36.25 -9.70
N ARG A 531 16.80 -35.93 -10.48
CA ARG A 531 16.22 -34.57 -10.52
C ARG A 531 15.35 -34.37 -9.28
N ALA A 532 15.61 -33.31 -8.53
CA ALA A 532 14.80 -32.89 -7.39
C ALA A 532 13.51 -32.22 -7.90
N PRO A 533 12.31 -32.67 -7.46
CA PRO A 533 11.09 -31.91 -7.68
C PRO A 533 11.17 -30.54 -7.00
N SER A 534 10.47 -29.55 -7.55
CA SER A 534 10.45 -28.18 -6.99
C SER A 534 9.93 -28.10 -5.55
N SER A 535 9.22 -29.12 -5.07
CA SER A 535 8.76 -29.23 -3.69
C SER A 535 9.86 -29.63 -2.69
N LEU A 536 11.05 -30.05 -3.14
CA LEU A 536 12.18 -30.34 -2.26
C LEU A 536 13.05 -29.10 -2.10
N ASP A 537 13.33 -28.77 -0.84
CA ASP A 537 14.10 -27.60 -0.46
C ASP A 537 15.59 -27.93 -0.32
N LEU A 538 16.31 -27.90 -1.44
CA LEU A 538 17.73 -28.25 -1.47
C LEU A 538 18.60 -27.31 -0.62
N LEU A 539 18.19 -26.05 -0.47
CA LEU A 539 18.91 -25.09 0.36
C LEU A 539 18.83 -25.47 1.84
N ALA A 540 17.64 -25.82 2.34
CA ALA A 540 17.47 -26.33 3.70
C ALA A 540 18.22 -27.67 3.90
N MET A 541 18.19 -28.57 2.91
CA MET A 541 18.94 -29.83 2.98
C MET A 541 20.46 -29.60 3.10
N ASN A 542 20.98 -28.54 2.45
CA ASN A 542 22.40 -28.16 2.50
C ASN A 542 22.76 -27.22 3.67
N ASP A 543 21.84 -26.91 4.58
CA ASP A 543 22.12 -26.08 5.74
C ASP A 543 22.64 -26.92 6.93
N PRO A 544 23.94 -26.83 7.27
CA PRO A 544 24.50 -27.61 8.37
C PRO A 544 23.95 -27.21 9.74
N SER A 545 23.38 -26.01 9.88
CA SER A 545 22.80 -25.54 11.14
C SER A 545 21.55 -26.34 11.52
N ILE A 546 20.74 -26.77 10.55
CA ILE A 546 19.55 -27.58 10.76
C ILE A 546 19.94 -28.97 11.26
N ALA A 547 20.89 -29.63 10.58
CA ALA A 547 21.41 -30.92 11.02
C ALA A 547 22.05 -30.84 12.42
N THR A 548 22.76 -29.75 12.72
CA THR A 548 23.35 -29.48 14.04
C THR A 548 22.28 -29.30 15.12
N PHE A 549 21.18 -28.61 14.81
CA PHE A 549 20.05 -28.43 15.72
C PHE A 549 19.45 -29.78 16.13
N PHE A 550 19.08 -30.62 15.15
CA PHE A 550 18.52 -31.94 15.44
C PHE A 550 19.51 -32.85 16.17
N SER A 551 20.78 -32.84 15.76
CA SER A 551 21.83 -33.60 16.45
C SER A 551 21.97 -33.18 17.92
N ARG A 552 21.91 -31.89 18.23
CA ARG A 552 21.95 -31.38 19.61
C ARG A 552 20.69 -31.75 20.40
N ALA A 553 19.51 -31.62 19.80
CA ALA A 553 18.24 -31.99 20.43
C ALA A 553 18.20 -33.48 20.80
N LEU A 554 18.80 -34.34 19.97
CA LEU A 554 18.89 -35.79 20.21
C LEU A 554 19.94 -36.17 21.26
N ARG A 555 20.97 -35.37 21.52
CA ARG A 555 21.98 -35.66 22.58
C ARG A 555 21.40 -35.71 23.99
N SER A 556 20.30 -34.99 24.24
CA SER A 556 19.54 -35.05 25.50
C SER A 556 18.62 -36.27 25.61
N PHE A 557 18.54 -37.12 24.57
CA PHE A 557 17.64 -38.27 24.50
C PHE A 557 18.34 -39.57 24.92
N ARG A 558 17.58 -40.55 25.45
CA ARG A 558 18.17 -41.80 25.95
C ARG A 558 18.78 -42.62 24.80
N PRO A 559 19.93 -43.29 24.99
CA PRO A 559 20.65 -44.05 23.94
C PRO A 559 19.89 -45.21 23.26
N HIS A 560 18.64 -45.51 23.67
CA HIS A 560 17.84 -46.64 23.17
C HIS A 560 16.42 -46.26 22.73
N SER A 561 16.17 -44.96 22.52
CA SER A 561 14.87 -44.48 22.07
C SER A 561 14.77 -44.48 20.54
N SER A 562 13.63 -44.92 20.00
CA SER A 562 13.35 -44.86 18.55
C SER A 562 13.26 -43.41 18.06
N VAL A 563 13.89 -43.10 16.92
CA VAL A 563 13.79 -41.80 16.25
C VAL A 563 13.13 -42.00 14.89
N LEU A 564 12.13 -41.18 14.60
CA LEU A 564 11.42 -41.15 13.32
C LEU A 564 11.66 -39.79 12.65
N ASP A 565 12.40 -39.77 11.56
CA ASP A 565 12.67 -38.57 10.76
C ASP A 565 11.51 -38.30 9.78
N CYS A 566 10.73 -37.27 10.09
CA CYS A 566 9.71 -36.70 9.23
C CYS A 566 10.10 -35.26 8.87
N THR A 567 11.34 -35.00 8.45
CA THR A 567 11.79 -33.65 8.03
C THR A 567 11.81 -33.45 6.52
N ASP A 568 11.87 -34.54 5.75
CA ASP A 568 12.23 -34.56 4.31
C ASP A 568 13.65 -34.05 3.99
N LEU A 569 14.49 -33.77 5.00
CA LEU A 569 15.82 -33.19 4.81
C LEU A 569 16.96 -34.22 4.70
N LEU A 570 16.63 -35.52 4.78
CA LEU A 570 17.60 -36.63 4.76
C LEU A 570 18.73 -36.43 5.79
N LEU A 571 18.37 -36.13 7.03
CA LEU A 571 19.34 -35.89 8.10
C LEU A 571 20.22 -37.14 8.30
N THR A 572 21.53 -36.99 8.18
CA THR A 572 22.50 -38.07 8.42
C THR A 572 22.58 -38.34 9.92
N VAL A 573 21.70 -39.19 10.45
CA VAL A 573 21.77 -39.63 11.84
C VAL A 573 22.54 -40.96 11.90
N ASP A 574 23.83 -40.90 11.59
CA ASP A 574 24.72 -42.08 11.55
C ASP A 574 24.92 -42.76 12.94
N ASP A 575 24.37 -42.21 14.02
CA ASP A 575 24.60 -42.66 15.41
C ASP A 575 23.35 -43.11 16.20
N CYS A 576 22.18 -43.31 15.57
CA CYS A 576 20.97 -43.76 16.30
C CYS A 576 20.78 -45.30 16.30
N PRO A 577 20.88 -45.99 17.46
CA PRO A 577 20.72 -47.44 17.52
C PRO A 577 19.23 -47.83 17.70
N GLY A 578 18.60 -48.43 16.69
CA GLY A 578 17.25 -49.02 16.83
C GLY A 578 16.67 -49.67 15.55
N ASP A 579 15.73 -50.62 15.72
CA ASP A 579 15.16 -51.51 14.67
C ASP A 579 13.93 -50.97 13.89
N PHE A 580 13.64 -49.66 13.89
CA PHE A 580 12.44 -49.06 13.24
C PHE A 580 12.80 -48.28 11.95
N PRO A 581 11.87 -48.07 10.99
CA PRO A 581 12.14 -47.23 9.82
C PRO A 581 12.51 -45.82 10.27
N PHE A 582 13.70 -45.39 9.85
CA PHE A 582 14.30 -44.13 10.26
C PHE A 582 13.63 -42.92 9.63
N VAL A 583 12.92 -43.08 8.50
CA VAL A 583 12.34 -41.96 7.74
C VAL A 583 10.86 -42.18 7.42
N ALA A 584 10.01 -41.17 7.59
CA ALA A 584 8.65 -41.16 7.08
C ALA A 584 8.41 -39.89 6.26
N SER A 585 8.08 -40.08 4.97
CA SER A 585 7.93 -38.97 4.03
C SER A 585 6.72 -39.16 3.13
N ALA A 586 6.03 -38.05 2.85
CA ALA A 586 5.02 -38.01 1.80
C ALA A 586 5.67 -38.08 0.40
N HIS A 587 6.94 -37.69 0.27
CA HIS A 587 7.61 -37.47 -1.00
C HIS A 587 8.22 -38.77 -1.58
N PRO A 588 7.83 -39.20 -2.80
CA PRO A 588 8.33 -40.44 -3.41
C PRO A 588 9.86 -40.46 -3.59
N THR A 589 10.48 -39.34 -3.96
CA THR A 589 11.94 -39.25 -4.16
C THR A 589 12.70 -39.51 -2.86
N ILE A 590 12.24 -38.98 -1.72
CA ILE A 590 12.88 -39.20 -0.41
C ILE A 590 12.78 -40.69 -0.05
N ARG A 591 11.61 -41.30 -0.22
CA ARG A 591 11.42 -42.75 0.01
C ARG A 591 12.29 -43.61 -0.90
N TYR A 592 12.50 -43.20 -2.15
CA TYR A 592 13.38 -43.88 -3.09
C TYR A 592 14.85 -43.84 -2.64
N VAL A 593 15.33 -42.65 -2.25
CA VAL A 593 16.71 -42.46 -1.74
C VAL A 593 16.99 -43.31 -0.50
N CYS A 594 16.00 -43.49 0.39
CA CYS A 594 16.14 -44.27 1.62
C CYS A 594 16.01 -45.80 1.46
N ARG A 595 15.79 -46.35 0.24
CA ARG A 595 15.93 -47.79 -0.11
C ARG A 595 15.36 -48.83 0.86
N GLY A 596 14.21 -48.55 1.49
CA GLY A 596 13.50 -49.50 2.36
C GLY A 596 13.57 -49.21 3.87
N THR A 597 14.34 -48.20 4.30
CA THR A 597 14.26 -47.66 5.67
C THR A 597 13.22 -46.54 5.81
N ALA A 598 12.42 -46.30 4.76
CA ALA A 598 11.40 -45.26 4.73
C ALA A 598 9.98 -45.82 4.59
N THR A 599 9.01 -45.17 5.22
CA THR A 599 7.57 -45.45 5.09
C THR A 599 6.79 -44.19 4.67
N THR A 600 5.50 -44.34 4.41
CA THR A 600 4.59 -43.22 4.15
C THR A 600 4.10 -42.62 5.47
N LEU A 601 3.89 -41.30 5.50
CA LEU A 601 3.55 -40.57 6.73
C LEU A 601 2.22 -41.05 7.36
N ASP A 602 1.26 -41.45 6.52
CA ASP A 602 -0.02 -42.06 6.91
C ASP A 602 0.13 -43.47 7.51
N LYS A 603 1.28 -44.14 7.37
CA LYS A 603 1.55 -45.46 7.95
C LYS A 603 2.57 -45.44 9.08
N ALA A 604 3.24 -44.32 9.31
CA ALA A 604 4.27 -44.20 10.33
C ALA A 604 3.68 -44.19 11.75
N ILE A 605 4.38 -44.82 12.69
CA ILE A 605 4.05 -44.83 14.13
C ILE A 605 5.38 -44.77 14.90
N CYS A 606 5.48 -43.86 15.87
CA CYS A 606 6.62 -43.77 16.77
C CYS A 606 6.25 -44.33 18.15
N PRO A 607 7.04 -45.25 18.74
CA PRO A 607 6.71 -45.85 20.02
C PRO A 607 6.79 -44.82 21.18
N PRO A 608 6.08 -45.05 22.30
CA PRO A 608 6.17 -44.18 23.48
C PRO A 608 7.62 -44.05 23.97
N GLY A 609 8.05 -42.83 24.26
CA GLY A 609 9.45 -42.53 24.63
C GLY A 609 10.42 -42.41 23.44
N GLY A 610 9.93 -42.54 22.20
CA GLY A 610 10.63 -42.18 20.98
C GLY A 610 10.52 -40.69 20.64
N ALA A 611 11.21 -40.26 19.58
CA ALA A 611 11.20 -38.90 19.04
C ALA A 611 10.72 -38.87 17.59
N ILE A 612 9.98 -37.84 17.22
CA ILE A 612 9.54 -37.53 15.85
C ILE A 612 10.19 -36.20 15.49
N LEU A 613 11.06 -36.21 14.48
CA LEU A 613 11.68 -35.01 13.94
C LEU A 613 10.79 -34.46 12.84
N PHE A 614 10.56 -33.16 12.79
CA PHE A 614 9.86 -32.54 11.67
C PHE A 614 10.38 -31.14 11.37
N TRP A 615 10.33 -30.76 10.10
CA TRP A 615 10.77 -29.45 9.62
C TRP A 615 9.64 -28.78 8.85
N PRO A 616 8.85 -27.93 9.51
CA PRO A 616 7.65 -27.36 8.91
C PRO A 616 7.93 -26.09 8.09
N PHE A 617 9.19 -25.66 7.95
CA PHE A 617 9.55 -24.40 7.29
C PHE A 617 10.06 -24.66 5.87
N SER A 618 9.82 -23.72 4.97
CA SER A 618 10.58 -23.59 3.73
C SER A 618 11.69 -22.54 3.89
N SER A 619 12.72 -22.63 3.05
CA SER A 619 13.83 -21.66 2.97
C SER A 619 13.37 -20.25 2.60
N ILE A 620 12.17 -20.12 2.01
CA ILE A 620 11.54 -18.84 1.70
C ILE A 620 10.77 -18.22 2.89
N GLY A 621 10.82 -18.86 4.07
CA GLY A 621 10.23 -18.36 5.30
C GLY A 621 8.74 -18.67 5.50
N ALA A 622 8.18 -19.62 4.75
CA ALA A 622 6.78 -20.02 4.86
C ALA A 622 6.60 -21.31 5.68
N LEU A 623 5.40 -21.49 6.26
CA LEU A 623 5.00 -22.76 6.86
C LEU A 623 4.46 -23.71 5.79
N ARG A 624 4.81 -25.00 5.90
CA ARG A 624 4.31 -26.07 5.04
C ARG A 624 2.98 -26.59 5.63
N ASP A 625 1.85 -25.99 5.22
CA ASP A 625 0.52 -26.27 5.79
C ASP A 625 0.14 -27.76 5.74
N ASP A 626 0.35 -28.42 4.60
CA ASP A 626 0.09 -29.87 4.42
C ASP A 626 0.89 -30.74 5.40
N TYR A 627 2.02 -30.23 5.87
CA TYR A 627 2.93 -30.91 6.76
C TYR A 627 2.43 -30.87 8.21
N PHE A 628 1.96 -29.72 8.69
CA PHE A 628 1.50 -29.57 10.07
C PHE A 628 0.33 -30.49 10.40
N ALA A 629 -0.70 -30.54 9.54
CA ALA A 629 -1.84 -31.41 9.75
C ALA A 629 -1.41 -32.89 9.85
N SER A 630 -0.53 -33.31 8.94
CA SER A 630 -0.02 -34.68 8.91
C SER A 630 0.84 -35.05 10.13
N ILE A 631 1.65 -34.11 10.63
CA ILE A 631 2.46 -34.30 11.85
C ILE A 631 1.58 -34.36 13.10
N ILE A 632 0.53 -33.54 13.18
CA ILE A 632 -0.44 -33.60 14.27
C ILE A 632 -1.16 -34.96 14.28
N GLU A 633 -1.64 -35.44 13.14
CA GLU A 633 -2.24 -36.77 13.02
C GLU A 633 -1.26 -37.89 13.40
N LEU A 634 0.00 -37.79 13.00
CA LEU A 634 1.05 -38.72 13.38
C LEU A 634 1.29 -38.71 14.91
N ARG A 635 1.29 -37.53 15.53
CA ARG A 635 1.47 -37.39 16.98
C ARG A 635 0.28 -37.94 17.77
N LEU A 636 -0.94 -37.81 17.26
CA LEU A 636 -2.14 -38.43 17.83
C LEU A 636 -2.08 -39.97 17.78
N ARG A 637 -1.49 -40.53 16.70
CA ARG A 637 -1.25 -41.97 16.56
C ARG A 637 -0.04 -42.49 17.34
N SER A 638 0.86 -41.60 17.75
CA SER A 638 2.10 -41.89 18.48
C SER A 638 2.09 -41.25 19.89
N PRO A 639 1.18 -41.68 20.79
CA PRO A 639 1.04 -41.05 22.10
C PRO A 639 2.31 -41.26 22.94
N GLY A 640 2.86 -40.17 23.49
CA GLY A 640 4.07 -40.20 24.30
C GLY A 640 5.39 -40.12 23.52
N ALA A 641 5.34 -39.94 22.19
CA ALA A 641 6.51 -39.54 21.40
C ALA A 641 6.78 -38.03 21.56
N LEU A 642 8.06 -37.64 21.64
CA LEU A 642 8.48 -36.25 21.65
C LEU A 642 8.48 -35.68 20.23
N LEU A 643 7.90 -34.49 20.03
CA LEU A 643 8.05 -33.73 18.79
C LEU A 643 9.29 -32.83 18.88
N ILE A 644 10.14 -32.85 17.86
CA ILE A 644 11.30 -31.95 17.72
C ILE A 644 11.17 -31.21 16.38
N PRO A 645 11.18 -29.86 16.35
CA PRO A 645 11.26 -28.96 17.51
C PRO A 645 10.02 -29.06 18.41
N SER A 646 10.18 -28.81 19.71
CA SER A 646 9.07 -28.85 20.67
C SER A 646 8.49 -27.47 20.97
N LEU A 647 9.14 -26.41 20.50
CA LEU A 647 8.73 -25.02 20.60
C LEU A 647 8.99 -24.33 19.26
N ILE A 648 7.99 -23.62 18.74
CA ILE A 648 8.12 -22.72 17.59
C ILE A 648 7.55 -21.35 18.01
N LEU A 649 8.35 -20.31 17.84
CA LEU A 649 7.96 -18.91 18.09
C LEU A 649 7.94 -18.17 16.75
N LEU A 650 6.83 -17.52 16.42
CA LEU A 650 6.79 -16.50 15.37
C LEU A 650 7.14 -15.17 16.03
N LYS A 651 8.19 -14.51 15.54
CA LYS A 651 8.55 -13.15 15.94
C LYS A 651 8.35 -12.18 14.80
N GLY A 652 8.19 -10.91 15.16
CA GLY A 652 8.25 -9.83 14.18
C GLY A 652 8.86 -8.56 14.74
N CYS A 653 9.29 -7.67 13.83
CA CYS A 653 9.67 -6.30 14.17
C CYS A 653 9.20 -5.33 13.08
N LEU A 654 8.96 -4.08 13.48
CA LEU A 654 8.66 -3.01 12.54
C LEU A 654 9.94 -2.62 11.78
N VAL A 655 9.85 -2.47 10.46
CA VAL A 655 11.00 -2.12 9.62
C VAL A 655 10.70 -0.97 8.66
N SER A 656 11.71 -0.16 8.37
CA SER A 656 11.75 0.79 7.26
C SER A 656 12.67 0.24 6.18
N SER A 657 12.20 0.18 4.93
CA SER A 657 13.01 -0.32 3.81
C SER A 657 12.50 0.23 2.50
N ASP A 658 13.31 1.07 1.85
CA ASP A 658 13.03 1.58 0.51
C ASP A 658 12.93 0.44 -0.52
N THR A 659 13.72 -0.63 -0.34
CA THR A 659 13.69 -1.81 -1.19
C THR A 659 12.36 -2.56 -1.07
N LEU A 660 11.85 -2.79 0.14
CA LEU A 660 10.52 -3.39 0.33
C LEU A 660 9.41 -2.49 -0.21
N HIS A 661 9.52 -1.19 0.04
CA HIS A 661 8.56 -0.21 -0.46
C HIS A 661 8.47 -0.24 -1.99
N ALA A 662 9.61 -0.15 -2.67
CA ALA A 662 9.69 -0.15 -4.12
C ALA A 662 9.23 -1.48 -4.76
N ARG A 663 9.22 -2.58 -4.02
CA ARG A 663 8.72 -3.89 -4.48
C ARG A 663 7.23 -4.07 -4.26
N SER A 664 6.62 -3.28 -3.38
CA SER A 664 5.28 -3.56 -2.84
C SER A 664 4.21 -2.60 -3.33
N THR A 665 4.59 -1.36 -3.64
CA THR A 665 3.64 -0.29 -3.92
C THR A 665 4.26 0.84 -4.74
N LEU A 666 3.45 1.84 -5.10
CA LEU A 666 3.92 3.05 -5.78
C LEU A 666 4.73 3.94 -4.82
N LEU A 667 5.73 4.64 -5.34
CA LEU A 667 6.52 5.60 -4.56
C LEU A 667 5.64 6.58 -3.76
N PRO A 668 6.05 6.94 -2.54
CA PRO A 668 5.18 7.61 -1.61
C PRO A 668 4.98 9.09 -1.96
N SER A 669 6.01 9.79 -2.47
CA SER A 669 5.89 11.20 -2.85
C SER A 669 5.21 11.38 -4.21
N ALA A 670 4.32 12.36 -4.32
CA ALA A 670 3.72 12.73 -5.61
C ALA A 670 4.78 13.26 -6.60
N GLU A 671 5.82 13.91 -6.09
CA GLU A 671 6.93 14.41 -6.91
C GLU A 671 7.79 13.25 -7.43
N GLU A 672 8.11 12.27 -6.58
CA GLU A 672 8.84 11.07 -6.99
C GLU A 672 8.04 10.28 -8.02
N ARG A 673 6.72 10.11 -7.82
CA ARG A 673 5.83 9.46 -8.79
C ARG A 673 5.84 10.20 -10.12
N ARG A 674 5.73 11.53 -10.11
CA ARG A 674 5.74 12.34 -11.35
C ARG A 674 7.04 12.15 -12.13
N HIS A 675 8.19 12.16 -11.46
CA HIS A 675 9.48 11.98 -12.13
C HIS A 675 9.72 10.54 -12.57
N THR A 676 9.34 9.57 -11.75
CA THR A 676 9.59 8.14 -11.99
C THR A 676 8.66 7.59 -13.07
N TYR A 677 7.40 8.05 -13.11
CA TYR A 677 6.40 7.58 -14.07
C TYR A 677 6.24 8.54 -15.25
N CYS A 678 7.24 9.38 -15.52
CA CYS A 678 7.28 10.28 -16.68
C CYS A 678 6.03 11.19 -16.80
N GLY A 679 5.46 11.59 -15.67
CA GLY A 679 4.25 12.43 -15.61
C GLY A 679 2.91 11.68 -15.67
N ALA A 680 2.91 10.36 -15.90
CA ALA A 680 1.69 9.55 -15.89
C ALA A 680 1.17 9.32 -14.46
N ASP A 681 -0.12 9.49 -14.25
CA ASP A 681 -0.79 9.13 -13.01
C ASP A 681 -1.20 7.65 -13.03
N LEU A 682 -0.45 6.83 -12.30
CA LEU A 682 -0.67 5.39 -12.18
C LEU A 682 -1.34 5.02 -10.86
N SER A 683 -1.97 5.97 -10.16
CA SER A 683 -2.63 5.71 -8.87
C SER A 683 -3.60 4.52 -8.84
N PRO A 684 -4.29 4.11 -9.93
CA PRO A 684 -5.11 2.91 -9.94
C PRO A 684 -4.36 1.61 -9.62
N MET A 685 -3.03 1.55 -9.84
CA MET A 685 -2.22 0.41 -9.39
C MET A 685 -2.26 0.26 -7.86
N GLY A 686 -2.38 1.36 -7.11
CA GLY A 686 -2.32 1.37 -5.64
C GLY A 686 -3.32 0.44 -4.94
N ASP A 687 -4.44 0.15 -5.58
CA ASP A 687 -5.48 -0.79 -5.10
C ASP A 687 -4.95 -2.24 -5.00
N TYR A 688 -3.85 -2.55 -5.69
CA TYR A 688 -3.30 -3.89 -5.87
C TYR A 688 -1.95 -4.09 -5.16
N ARG A 689 -1.58 -3.19 -4.23
CA ARG A 689 -0.32 -3.28 -3.46
C ARG A 689 -0.11 -4.67 -2.87
N VAL A 690 1.15 -5.12 -2.86
CA VAL A 690 1.51 -6.39 -2.23
C VAL A 690 1.47 -6.22 -0.70
N THR A 691 0.69 -7.06 -0.03
CA THR A 691 0.53 -7.05 1.44
C THR A 691 1.42 -8.05 2.15
N HIS A 692 1.94 -9.04 1.42
CA HIS A 692 2.79 -10.10 1.95
C HIS A 692 3.91 -10.39 0.96
N PHE A 693 5.16 -10.31 1.40
CA PHE A 693 6.32 -10.74 0.61
C PHE A 693 6.82 -12.07 1.12
N GLN A 694 6.93 -13.02 0.21
CA GLN A 694 7.70 -14.25 0.40
C GLN A 694 9.06 -14.04 -0.30
N GLU A 695 10.09 -14.83 0.04
CA GLU A 695 11.44 -14.75 -0.57
C GLU A 695 12.26 -13.50 -0.19
N LEU A 696 12.13 -13.03 1.05
CA LEU A 696 13.00 -11.99 1.59
C LEU A 696 14.22 -12.62 2.25
N GLU A 697 15.40 -12.44 1.66
CA GLU A 697 16.65 -12.77 2.33
C GLU A 697 17.05 -11.62 3.27
N SER A 698 16.77 -11.81 4.57
CA SER A 698 17.03 -10.81 5.60
C SER A 698 18.50 -10.35 5.66
N ARG A 699 19.45 -11.18 5.22
CA ARG A 699 20.88 -10.84 5.21
C ARG A 699 21.25 -9.83 4.13
N THR A 700 20.51 -9.80 3.03
CA THR A 700 20.79 -8.94 1.87
C THR A 700 19.77 -7.82 1.71
N LEU A 701 18.63 -7.91 2.40
CA LEU A 701 17.62 -6.85 2.42
C LEU A 701 18.12 -5.64 3.23
N PRO A 702 18.23 -4.44 2.63
CA PRO A 702 18.51 -3.22 3.37
C PRO A 702 17.26 -2.78 4.14
N TYR A 703 17.34 -2.71 5.47
CA TYR A 703 16.26 -2.19 6.31
C TYR A 703 16.79 -1.60 7.61
N ASP A 704 16.04 -0.63 8.15
CA ASP A 704 16.20 -0.12 9.51
C ASP A 704 15.13 -0.74 10.41
N SER A 705 15.56 -1.31 11.54
CA SER A 705 14.63 -1.75 12.58
C SER A 705 14.05 -0.53 13.29
N LEU A 706 12.72 -0.47 13.42
CA LEU A 706 12.00 0.59 14.12
C LEU A 706 11.54 0.17 15.51
N SER A 707 11.45 -1.14 15.77
CA SER A 707 11.02 -1.72 17.04
C SER A 707 11.88 -2.91 17.44
N ASP A 708 11.91 -3.23 18.73
CA ASP A 708 12.45 -4.51 19.18
C ASP A 708 11.62 -5.68 18.61
N PRO A 709 12.21 -6.88 18.44
CA PRO A 709 11.48 -8.09 18.12
C PRO A 709 10.42 -8.45 19.17
N VAL A 710 9.20 -8.70 18.73
CA VAL A 710 8.07 -9.09 19.58
C VAL A 710 7.61 -10.51 19.23
N GLU A 711 7.30 -11.31 20.25
CA GLU A 711 6.66 -12.64 20.08
C GLU A 711 5.21 -12.46 19.62
N LEU A 712 4.90 -12.96 18.42
CA LEU A 712 3.57 -12.86 17.81
C LEU A 712 2.73 -14.11 18.07
N LEU A 713 3.37 -15.29 17.97
CA LEU A 713 2.73 -16.57 18.20
C LEU A 713 3.73 -17.52 18.87
N ARG A 714 3.26 -18.26 19.87
CA ARG A 714 3.99 -19.36 20.51
C ARG A 714 3.24 -20.65 20.29
N MET A 715 3.92 -21.64 19.75
CA MET A 715 3.42 -23.00 19.54
C MET A 715 4.26 -23.99 20.33
N GLU A 716 3.65 -24.61 21.34
CA GLU A 716 4.30 -25.63 22.17
C GLU A 716 3.78 -27.03 21.84
N PHE A 717 4.69 -27.89 21.41
CA PHE A 717 4.42 -29.28 21.01
C PHE A 717 4.75 -30.27 22.14
N GLY A 718 4.48 -29.87 23.38
CA GLY A 718 4.79 -30.63 24.61
C GLY A 718 4.03 -31.96 24.75
N THR A 719 3.94 -32.49 25.97
CA THR A 719 3.34 -33.82 26.22
C THR A 719 1.85 -33.90 25.91
N ASP A 720 1.13 -32.78 25.92
CA ASP A 720 -0.32 -32.73 25.60
C ASP A 720 -0.56 -32.16 24.20
N ALA A 721 -0.94 -33.03 23.26
CA ALA A 721 -1.23 -32.66 21.87
C ALA A 721 -2.43 -31.71 21.73
N ASN A 722 -3.32 -31.65 22.73
CA ASN A 722 -4.46 -30.74 22.72
C ASN A 722 -4.04 -29.27 22.97
N SER A 723 -2.88 -29.03 23.59
CA SER A 723 -2.39 -27.68 23.87
C SER A 723 -1.96 -26.95 22.59
N ALA A 724 -1.25 -27.63 21.68
CA ALA A 724 -0.85 -27.10 20.37
C ALA A 724 -2.07 -26.84 19.47
N LEU A 725 -3.03 -27.78 19.42
CA LEU A 725 -4.26 -27.62 18.65
C LEU A 725 -5.11 -26.44 19.17
N GLY A 726 -5.21 -26.29 20.50
CA GLY A 726 -5.90 -25.18 21.15
C GLY A 726 -5.27 -23.81 20.87
N GLN A 727 -3.93 -23.74 20.77
CA GLN A 727 -3.21 -22.51 20.39
C GLN A 727 -3.42 -22.16 18.91
N LEU A 728 -3.43 -23.16 18.02
CA LEU A 728 -3.74 -22.97 16.58
C LEU A 728 -5.20 -22.58 16.32
N THR A 729 -6.12 -22.85 17.26
CA THR A 729 -7.53 -22.44 17.17
C THR A 729 -7.81 -21.03 17.68
N LYS A 730 -6.83 -20.30 18.23
CA LYS A 730 -7.01 -18.88 18.56
C LYS A 730 -6.98 -18.05 17.27
N VAL A 731 -8.16 -17.63 16.82
CA VAL A 731 -8.36 -16.92 15.55
C VAL A 731 -7.76 -15.50 15.56
N LYS A 732 -7.52 -14.90 16.74
CA LYS A 732 -7.03 -13.51 16.87
C LYS A 732 -6.21 -13.31 18.14
N GLN A 733 -5.05 -12.67 17.98
CA GLN A 733 -4.21 -12.17 19.07
C GLN A 733 -3.84 -10.72 18.76
N GLU A 734 -3.95 -9.84 19.75
CA GLU A 734 -3.47 -8.47 19.64
C GLU A 734 -2.04 -8.41 20.19
N VAL A 735 -1.16 -7.79 19.41
CA VAL A 735 0.26 -7.64 19.77
C VAL A 735 0.65 -6.18 19.53
N HIS A 736 1.33 -5.58 20.50
CA HIS A 736 1.77 -4.19 20.44
C HIS A 736 3.26 -4.12 20.13
N PHE A 737 3.61 -3.35 19.09
CA PHE A 737 4.99 -2.97 18.82
C PHE A 737 5.27 -1.61 19.44
N VAL A 738 6.43 -1.44 20.07
CA VAL A 738 6.91 -0.16 20.58
C VAL A 738 8.03 0.31 19.68
N SER A 739 7.79 1.42 18.96
CA SER A 739 8.81 2.03 18.11
C SER A 739 9.84 2.76 18.96
N HIS A 740 11.13 2.46 18.81
CA HIS A 740 12.21 3.17 19.52
C HIS A 740 12.73 4.39 18.73
N CYS A 741 12.41 4.50 17.45
CA CYS A 741 12.75 5.64 16.60
C CYS A 741 11.57 6.11 15.74
N ALA A 742 11.65 7.34 15.23
CA ALA A 742 10.72 7.86 14.23
C ALA A 742 11.18 7.41 12.83
N GLY A 743 10.25 6.99 11.98
CA GLY A 743 10.57 6.53 10.63
C GLY A 743 9.31 6.12 9.84
N ARG A 744 9.52 5.75 8.58
CA ARG A 744 8.46 5.18 7.72
C ARG A 744 8.40 3.68 7.95
N CYS A 745 7.34 3.20 8.60
CA CYS A 745 7.12 1.75 8.72
C CYS A 745 6.65 1.20 7.38
N ASP A 746 7.54 0.50 6.67
CA ASP A 746 7.27 -0.11 5.35
C ASP A 746 6.73 -1.53 5.48
N GLY A 747 6.98 -2.20 6.60
CA GLY A 747 6.45 -3.54 6.84
C GLY A 747 6.75 -4.07 8.23
N ILE A 748 6.32 -5.31 8.44
CA ILE A 748 6.68 -6.13 9.59
C ILE A 748 7.54 -7.27 9.06
N LEU A 749 8.81 -7.33 9.46
CA LEU A 749 9.66 -8.46 9.15
C LEU A 749 9.31 -9.60 10.09
N LEU A 750 9.03 -10.79 9.54
CA LEU A 750 8.60 -11.97 10.28
C LEU A 750 9.64 -13.08 10.16
N TRP A 751 9.87 -13.81 11.25
CA TRP A 751 10.72 -15.01 11.24
C TRP A 751 10.31 -16.00 12.33
N PHE A 752 10.80 -17.22 12.20
CA PHE A 752 10.58 -18.28 13.17
C PHE A 752 11.83 -18.52 14.02
N GLU A 753 11.64 -18.67 15.32
CA GLU A 753 12.62 -19.25 16.23
C GLU A 753 12.14 -20.63 16.67
N ILE A 754 13.05 -21.59 16.77
CA ILE A 754 12.74 -22.97 17.14
C ILE A 754 13.58 -23.41 18.32
N GLY A 755 13.01 -24.29 19.14
CA GLY A 755 13.69 -24.80 20.32
C GLY A 755 13.13 -26.09 20.87
N THR A 756 13.71 -26.52 21.99
CA THR A 756 13.18 -27.58 22.86
C THR A 756 12.78 -26.95 24.18
N SER A 757 11.67 -27.39 24.78
CA SER A 757 11.04 -26.79 25.97
C SER A 757 11.90 -26.79 27.25
N SER A 758 13.08 -27.42 27.21
CA SER A 758 14.13 -27.40 28.23
C SER A 758 15.04 -26.15 28.20
N PHE A 759 14.92 -25.28 27.21
CA PHE A 759 15.68 -24.02 27.09
C PHE A 759 14.79 -22.82 27.42
N ALA A 760 14.49 -22.59 28.70
CA ALA A 760 14.04 -21.28 29.17
C ALA A 760 15.21 -20.60 29.91
N PRO A 761 15.63 -19.38 29.55
CA PRO A 761 16.60 -18.63 30.35
C PRO A 761 15.91 -18.21 31.65
N SER A 762 16.43 -18.65 32.80
CA SER A 762 15.88 -18.29 34.10
C SER A 762 16.15 -16.81 34.41
N GLU A 763 15.10 -15.99 34.44
CA GLU A 763 15.06 -14.73 35.18
C GLU A 763 15.21 -15.02 36.69
N CYS A 764 16.44 -15.02 37.22
CA CYS A 764 16.75 -14.96 38.65
C CYS A 764 18.26 -14.75 38.84
N ALA A 765 18.77 -13.55 38.54
CA ALA A 765 20.11 -13.11 38.95
C ALA A 765 20.24 -11.57 38.86
N ALA A 766 19.38 -10.84 39.55
CA ALA A 766 19.54 -9.41 39.77
C ALA A 766 18.81 -9.03 41.06
N ASN A 767 19.33 -9.50 42.20
CA ASN A 767 19.14 -8.91 43.52
C ASN A 767 20.11 -9.66 44.45
N GLU A 768 20.90 -8.90 45.21
CA GLU A 768 21.88 -9.27 46.25
C GLU A 768 23.33 -8.95 45.87
N ALA A 769 23.67 -7.67 46.01
CA ALA A 769 25.02 -7.22 46.30
C ALA A 769 24.95 -5.91 47.11
N GLU A 770 24.64 -6.01 48.40
CA GLU A 770 25.04 -5.04 49.41
C GLU A 770 25.62 -5.80 50.62
N GLU A 771 26.88 -5.47 50.90
CA GLU A 771 27.59 -5.46 52.19
C GLU A 771 27.65 -6.74 53.06
N GLU A 772 28.87 -7.24 53.30
CA GLU A 772 29.54 -7.10 54.61
C GLU A 772 30.98 -7.63 54.54
N ASP A 773 31.92 -6.78 54.98
CA ASP A 773 33.30 -7.10 55.32
C ASP A 773 33.33 -8.02 56.57
N GLU A 774 34.25 -9.00 56.63
CA GLU A 774 35.19 -9.14 57.77
C GLU A 774 36.17 -10.33 57.62
N GLU A 775 37.44 -9.98 57.84
CA GLU A 775 38.65 -10.67 58.30
C GLU A 775 38.72 -12.20 58.54
N GLY A 776 39.88 -12.77 58.13
CA GLY A 776 40.68 -13.58 59.06
C GLY A 776 41.24 -14.94 58.58
N GLY A 777 42.58 -14.99 58.39
CA GLY A 777 43.40 -16.01 59.09
C GLY A 777 43.88 -17.29 58.37
N ASP A 778 45.09 -17.19 57.81
CA ASP A 778 46.26 -18.09 57.99
C ASP A 778 46.27 -19.57 57.50
N GLY A 779 47.27 -19.90 56.66
CA GLY A 779 48.22 -20.97 57.01
C GLY A 779 48.45 -22.18 56.06
N ARG A 780 49.53 -22.09 55.24
CA ARG A 780 50.52 -23.14 54.84
C ARG A 780 50.30 -24.02 53.57
N THR A 781 50.93 -23.57 52.46
CA THR A 781 51.96 -24.19 51.55
C THR A 781 52.18 -25.73 51.45
N PRO A 782 52.81 -26.31 50.35
CA PRO A 782 53.21 -25.75 49.04
C PRO A 782 52.90 -26.64 47.78
N ARG A 783 53.15 -26.02 46.61
CA ARG A 783 53.00 -26.44 45.19
C ARG A 783 53.93 -27.58 44.70
N LEU A 784 53.47 -28.27 43.64
CA LEU A 784 54.15 -28.54 42.34
C LEU A 784 53.14 -29.27 41.40
N ASP A 785 52.45 -28.54 40.52
CA ASP A 785 52.75 -28.31 39.09
C ASP A 785 52.25 -29.41 38.14
N LEU A 786 51.15 -29.11 37.44
CA LEU A 786 50.84 -29.51 36.06
C LEU A 786 49.81 -28.50 35.51
N GLN A 787 50.26 -27.65 34.59
CA GLN A 787 49.47 -26.60 33.95
C GLN A 787 48.21 -27.17 33.30
N ARG A 788 47.05 -26.74 33.80
CA ARG A 788 45.75 -26.78 33.09
C ARG A 788 45.37 -25.35 32.80
N ASP A 789 45.43 -24.97 31.53
CA ASP A 789 44.79 -23.76 31.04
C ASP A 789 43.27 -23.90 31.24
N THR A 790 42.73 -22.98 32.02
CA THR A 790 41.31 -22.82 32.32
C THR A 790 40.57 -22.30 31.10
N PHE A 791 39.80 -23.17 30.45
CA PHE A 791 38.65 -22.75 29.64
C PHE A 791 37.52 -22.32 30.59
N SER A 792 37.32 -21.01 30.76
CA SER A 792 36.08 -20.50 31.35
C SER A 792 34.97 -20.68 30.32
N ALA A 793 34.04 -21.59 30.58
CA ALA A 793 32.81 -21.74 29.84
C ALA A 793 31.94 -20.48 30.05
N LYS A 794 31.89 -19.61 29.04
CA LYS A 794 30.79 -18.65 28.86
C LYS A 794 29.72 -19.32 28.00
N SER A 795 28.49 -19.30 28.50
CA SER A 795 27.28 -19.81 27.87
C SER A 795 27.02 -19.18 26.50
N SER A 796 27.01 -20.00 25.45
CA SER A 796 26.59 -19.62 24.11
C SER A 796 25.09 -19.92 23.92
N ALA A 797 24.24 -18.91 24.09
CA ALA A 797 22.95 -18.90 23.43
C ALA A 797 23.22 -18.59 21.95
N PHE A 798 22.71 -19.41 21.04
CA PHE A 798 22.84 -19.18 19.59
C PHE A 798 21.79 -18.15 19.18
N THR A 799 22.20 -16.90 19.10
CA THR A 799 21.45 -15.79 18.53
C THR A 799 22.02 -15.53 17.14
N LEU A 800 21.20 -15.59 16.08
CA LEU A 800 21.58 -15.00 14.80
C LEU A 800 21.36 -13.49 14.91
N SER A 801 22.42 -12.74 14.61
CA SER A 801 22.53 -11.28 14.55
C SER A 801 22.48 -10.50 15.88
N THR A 802 23.55 -9.74 16.15
CA THR A 802 23.57 -8.64 17.13
C THR A 802 24.36 -7.48 16.52
N PRO A 803 23.77 -6.29 16.30
CA PRO A 803 24.52 -5.09 15.98
C PRO A 803 25.01 -4.38 17.24
N ILE A 804 26.23 -3.86 17.16
CA ILE A 804 26.93 -3.09 18.20
C ILE A 804 26.38 -1.65 18.22
N CYS A 805 25.98 -1.20 19.42
CA CYS A 805 25.52 0.16 19.71
C CYS A 805 26.69 1.16 19.64
N LEU A 806 26.60 2.16 18.75
CA LEU A 806 27.46 3.34 18.73
C LEU A 806 26.68 4.56 19.24
N LYS A 807 27.38 5.35 20.08
CA LYS A 807 26.89 6.47 20.90
C LYS A 807 26.08 7.53 20.14
N GLU A 808 25.06 8.03 20.84
CA GLU A 808 24.31 9.27 20.56
C GLU A 808 25.25 10.47 20.25
N PRO A 809 24.80 11.40 19.40
CA PRO A 809 24.17 12.58 19.98
C PRO A 809 22.86 13.03 19.29
N SER A 810 21.88 13.29 20.15
CA SER A 810 20.94 14.42 20.14
C SER A 810 19.92 14.60 19.00
N SER A 811 18.67 14.44 19.44
CA SER A 811 17.45 15.22 19.13
C SER A 811 16.75 15.03 17.78
N GLU A 812 15.76 14.13 17.83
CA GLU A 812 14.33 14.30 17.46
C GLU A 812 14.04 14.98 16.09
N GLY A 813 13.49 14.31 15.07
CA GLY A 813 12.24 13.53 15.06
C GLY A 813 11.04 14.48 15.01
N ARG A 814 10.23 14.54 13.94
CA ARG A 814 9.13 13.58 13.74
C ARG A 814 8.48 13.67 12.35
N SER A 815 8.14 12.48 11.85
CA SER A 815 7.30 12.14 10.70
C SER A 815 5.82 11.97 11.08
N GLY A 816 4.90 12.09 10.10
CA GLY A 816 3.51 11.62 10.20
C GLY A 816 2.82 11.53 8.82
N ILE A 817 2.15 10.40 8.52
CA ILE A 817 1.68 9.99 7.18
C ILE A 817 0.18 10.33 6.92
N LYS A 818 -0.07 10.95 5.75
CA LYS A 818 -1.21 10.91 4.79
C LYS A 818 -2.63 10.46 5.24
N ALA A 819 -3.56 11.39 5.36
CA ALA A 819 -4.21 11.99 4.18
C ALA A 819 -3.43 13.28 3.92
N GLN A 820 -3.08 13.65 2.68
CA GLN A 820 -2.05 14.69 2.49
C GLN A 820 -2.52 16.05 3.03
N PHE A 821 -2.34 16.25 4.33
CA PHE A 821 -1.91 17.49 4.93
C PHE A 821 -0.63 17.79 4.16
N SER A 822 -0.76 18.64 3.16
CA SER A 822 0.38 19.03 2.34
C SER A 822 1.35 19.73 3.29
N LEU A 823 2.44 19.05 3.65
CA LEU A 823 3.56 19.69 4.31
C LEU A 823 4.34 20.41 3.23
N HIS A 824 4.14 21.73 3.11
CA HIS A 824 4.84 22.52 2.11
C HIS A 824 6.24 22.86 2.62
N HIS A 825 7.24 22.18 2.06
CA HIS A 825 8.64 22.54 2.21
C HIS A 825 8.95 23.72 1.27
N GLY A 826 9.68 24.72 1.74
CA GLY A 826 10.04 25.92 0.95
C GLY A 826 10.89 25.66 -0.31
N ASN A 827 11.09 24.40 -0.71
CA ASN A 827 11.91 23.99 -1.85
C ASN A 827 11.09 23.51 -3.07
N VAL A 828 9.75 23.52 -2.99
CA VAL A 828 8.90 23.11 -4.12
C VAL A 828 8.59 24.32 -5.01
N ILE A 829 9.07 24.31 -6.24
CA ILE A 829 8.86 25.40 -7.21
C ILE A 829 7.48 25.22 -7.87
N PHE A 830 6.46 25.81 -7.26
CA PHE A 830 5.17 26.05 -7.93
C PHE A 830 4.94 27.54 -8.14
N HIS A 831 4.10 27.86 -9.12
CA HIS A 831 3.60 29.20 -9.28
C HIS A 831 2.84 29.62 -8.02
N TRP A 832 3.10 30.83 -7.49
CA TRP A 832 2.56 31.22 -6.18
C TRP A 832 1.02 31.15 -6.09
N LEU A 833 0.29 31.46 -7.19
CA LEU A 833 -1.19 31.34 -7.25
C LEU A 833 -1.71 29.90 -7.09
N CYS A 834 -0.88 28.87 -7.22
CA CYS A 834 -1.31 27.49 -7.00
C CYS A 834 -1.81 27.26 -5.56
N PHE A 835 -1.23 27.92 -4.56
CA PHE A 835 -1.61 27.73 -3.16
C PHE A 835 -3.05 28.19 -2.87
N PRO A 836 -3.47 29.43 -3.21
CA PRO A 836 -4.87 29.85 -3.07
C PRO A 836 -5.88 28.93 -3.76
N PHE A 837 -5.56 28.38 -4.93
CA PHE A 837 -6.51 27.49 -5.62
C PHE A 837 -6.59 26.09 -5.00
N CYS A 838 -5.44 25.50 -4.64
CA CYS A 838 -5.39 24.14 -4.09
C CYS A 838 -5.84 24.05 -2.64
N HIS A 839 -5.75 25.12 -1.86
CA HIS A 839 -6.05 25.10 -0.43
C HIS A 839 -7.20 26.02 -0.03
N LEU A 840 -7.19 27.29 -0.47
CA LEU A 840 -8.25 28.23 -0.09
C LEU A 840 -9.54 27.92 -0.85
N LEU A 841 -9.52 27.90 -2.19
CA LEU A 841 -10.73 27.66 -2.99
C LEU A 841 -11.25 26.21 -2.88
N ALA A 842 -10.34 25.24 -2.81
CA ALA A 842 -10.71 23.83 -2.64
C ALA A 842 -11.09 23.46 -1.19
N ASN A 843 -10.90 24.38 -0.24
CA ASN A 843 -11.22 24.20 1.17
C ASN A 843 -10.51 23.00 1.84
N VAL A 844 -9.19 22.87 1.63
CA VAL A 844 -8.34 21.73 2.08
C VAL A 844 -7.22 22.19 3.03
N PRO A 845 -7.03 21.53 4.20
CA PRO A 845 -6.04 21.96 5.21
C PRO A 845 -4.59 21.67 4.79
N CYS A 846 -3.62 22.40 5.37
CA CYS A 846 -2.18 22.17 5.13
C CYS A 846 -1.27 22.68 6.26
N ILE A 847 -0.04 22.15 6.34
CA ILE A 847 1.03 22.64 7.25
C ILE A 847 2.11 23.28 6.39
N LEU A 848 2.49 24.50 6.72
CA LEU A 848 3.68 25.15 6.18
C LEU A 848 4.84 24.88 7.13
N CYS A 849 5.98 24.47 6.58
CA CYS A 849 7.19 24.24 7.37
C CYS A 849 7.74 25.53 8.00
N SER A 850 8.68 25.40 8.94
CA SER A 850 9.27 26.51 9.68
C SER A 850 10.01 27.54 8.83
N ASN A 851 10.37 27.22 7.58
CA ASN A 851 11.02 28.17 6.66
C ASN A 851 10.17 29.43 6.41
N PHE A 852 8.84 29.31 6.44
CA PHE A 852 7.92 30.43 6.21
C PHE A 852 7.88 31.44 7.37
N SER A 853 8.33 31.06 8.57
CA SER A 853 8.31 31.90 9.78
C SER A 853 9.70 32.17 10.37
N ALA A 854 10.75 31.51 9.86
CA ALA A 854 12.12 31.60 10.40
C ALA A 854 12.67 33.04 10.50
N HIS A 855 12.22 33.94 9.62
CA HIS A 855 12.63 35.34 9.60
C HIS A 855 11.85 36.22 10.59
N TRP A 856 10.83 35.71 11.27
CA TRP A 856 9.99 36.49 12.18
C TRP A 856 10.74 36.90 13.44
N ARG A 857 10.46 38.12 13.90
CA ARG A 857 11.07 38.68 15.11
C ARG A 857 10.52 38.01 16.38
N ALA A 858 9.26 37.55 16.37
CA ALA A 858 8.68 36.75 17.45
C ALA A 858 9.52 35.52 17.81
N LEU A 859 9.93 34.70 16.82
CA LEU A 859 10.72 33.49 17.06
C LEU A 859 12.11 33.79 17.65
N ARG A 860 12.65 35.00 17.40
CA ARG A 860 13.95 35.43 17.94
C ARG A 860 13.87 36.04 19.33
N GLN A 861 12.76 36.72 19.66
CA GLN A 861 12.64 37.50 20.89
C GLN A 861 11.77 36.83 21.96
N TRP A 862 10.68 36.17 21.55
CA TRP A 862 9.74 35.52 22.47
C TRP A 862 10.17 34.12 22.89
N VAL A 863 11.24 33.59 22.29
CA VAL A 863 11.79 32.26 22.55
C VAL A 863 13.21 32.39 23.06
N ASP A 864 13.52 31.71 24.15
CA ASP A 864 14.89 31.57 24.64
C ASP A 864 15.65 30.63 23.71
N GLN A 865 16.65 31.18 23.02
CA GLN A 865 17.42 30.46 22.02
C GLN A 865 18.25 29.30 22.60
N LYS A 866 18.47 29.26 23.91
CA LYS A 866 19.19 28.15 24.58
C LYS A 866 18.28 26.98 24.90
N THR A 867 17.05 27.27 25.33
CA THR A 867 16.14 26.25 25.89
C THR A 867 15.00 25.90 24.94
N GLY A 868 14.74 26.70 23.91
CA GLY A 868 13.59 26.55 23.00
C GLY A 868 12.24 26.88 23.64
N ARG A 869 12.23 27.33 24.89
CA ARG A 869 11.03 27.66 25.69
C ARG A 869 10.70 29.15 25.59
N PRO A 870 9.50 29.59 26.03
CA PRO A 870 9.18 31.00 26.14
C PRO A 870 10.26 31.81 26.87
N ASN A 871 10.68 32.93 26.28
CA ASN A 871 11.59 33.87 26.92
C ASN A 871 10.83 34.71 27.96
N PHE A 872 10.60 34.13 29.12
CA PHE A 872 9.82 34.74 30.19
C PHE A 872 10.42 36.08 30.65
N GLU A 873 11.75 36.21 30.72
CA GLU A 873 12.41 37.44 31.13
C GLU A 873 12.12 38.59 30.15
N PHE A 874 12.30 38.35 28.85
CA PHE A 874 11.97 39.33 27.81
C PHE A 874 10.48 39.68 27.82
N LEU A 875 9.61 38.67 27.78
CA LEU A 875 8.16 38.86 27.69
C LEU A 875 7.62 39.61 28.92
N LYS A 876 8.10 39.30 30.14
CA LYS A 876 7.74 40.04 31.35
C LYS A 876 8.27 41.47 31.32
N SER A 877 9.52 41.68 30.90
CA SER A 877 10.12 43.02 30.85
C SER A 877 9.37 43.95 29.89
N LYS A 878 8.85 43.40 28.80
CA LYS A 878 8.22 44.15 27.72
C LYS A 878 6.71 44.30 27.90
N PHE A 879 6.00 43.25 28.33
CA PHE A 879 4.53 43.18 28.36
C PHE A 879 3.95 42.90 29.76
N GLY A 880 4.79 42.80 30.79
CA GLY A 880 4.38 42.30 32.12
C GLY A 880 3.25 43.06 32.82
N THR A 881 3.05 44.35 32.51
CA THR A 881 1.99 45.18 33.10
C THR A 881 0.65 45.10 32.37
N GLU A 882 0.61 44.49 31.18
CA GLU A 882 -0.60 44.40 30.38
C GLU A 882 -1.63 43.46 31.01
N SER A 883 -2.90 43.86 30.98
CA SER A 883 -4.01 43.00 31.38
C SER A 883 -4.34 42.03 30.25
N VAL A 884 -4.22 40.73 30.53
CA VAL A 884 -4.46 39.66 29.56
C VAL A 884 -5.59 38.71 30.02
N PRO A 885 -6.37 38.15 29.07
CA PRO A 885 -7.44 37.19 29.35
C PRO A 885 -6.88 35.76 29.59
N ILE A 886 -7.11 35.20 30.77
CA ILE A 886 -6.64 33.85 31.16
C ILE A 886 -7.80 32.93 31.52
N LEU A 887 -7.85 31.74 30.92
CA LEU A 887 -8.69 30.62 31.30
C LEU A 887 -7.94 29.73 32.30
N ILE A 888 -8.59 29.31 33.39
CA ILE A 888 -7.99 28.48 34.45
C ILE A 888 -8.81 27.19 34.58
N GLY A 889 -8.15 26.04 34.46
CA GLY A 889 -8.80 24.74 34.55
C GLY A 889 -9.84 24.53 33.44
N THR A 890 -11.10 24.32 33.83
CA THR A 890 -12.25 24.13 32.93
C THR A 890 -13.17 25.35 32.87
N ASP A 891 -12.71 26.50 33.35
CA ASP A 891 -13.52 27.72 33.36
C ASP A 891 -13.82 28.20 31.93
N ILE A 892 -15.07 28.58 31.68
CA ILE A 892 -15.55 29.05 30.37
C ILE A 892 -15.30 30.56 30.19
N CYS A 893 -15.25 31.32 31.29
CA CYS A 893 -15.07 32.76 31.29
C CYS A 893 -13.62 33.15 31.63
N PRO A 894 -12.92 33.90 30.77
CA PRO A 894 -11.55 34.32 31.05
C PRO A 894 -11.50 35.36 32.17
N THR A 895 -10.53 35.20 33.07
CA THR A 895 -10.19 36.19 34.10
C THR A 895 -9.13 37.14 33.57
N GLN A 896 -9.29 38.45 33.80
CA GLN A 896 -8.30 39.46 33.45
C GLN A 896 -7.23 39.53 34.54
N MET A 897 -5.95 39.46 34.17
CA MET A 897 -4.84 39.67 35.11
C MET A 897 -3.60 40.25 34.42
N PRO A 898 -2.68 40.90 35.17
CA PRO A 898 -1.40 41.32 34.62
C PRO A 898 -0.61 40.13 34.05
N PHE A 899 -0.01 40.30 32.87
CA PHE A 899 0.74 39.25 32.18
C PHE A 899 1.89 38.70 33.05
N SER A 900 2.56 39.56 33.82
CA SER A 900 3.60 39.13 34.77
C SER A 900 3.07 38.17 35.85
N SER A 901 1.86 38.42 36.38
CA SER A 901 1.20 37.55 37.35
C SER A 901 0.84 36.19 36.76
N PHE A 902 0.43 36.16 35.48
CA PHE A 902 0.19 34.92 34.75
C PHE A 902 1.48 34.08 34.62
N ILE A 903 2.59 34.71 34.22
CA ILE A 903 3.88 34.01 34.12
C ILE A 903 4.35 33.49 35.49
N ASP A 904 4.32 34.32 36.52
CA ASP A 904 4.86 33.97 37.84
C ASP A 904 4.05 32.87 38.54
N GLY A 905 2.72 32.89 38.37
CA GLY A 905 1.82 31.95 39.02
C GLY A 905 1.81 30.55 38.39
N TYR A 906 2.01 30.44 37.07
CA TYR A 906 1.74 29.20 36.33
C TYR A 906 2.95 28.59 35.61
N PHE A 907 4.07 29.32 35.50
CA PHE A 907 5.29 28.85 34.81
C PHE A 907 6.51 28.72 35.73
N GLY A 908 6.32 28.73 37.06
CA GLY A 908 7.30 28.24 38.03
C GLY A 908 8.27 29.26 38.64
N PHE A 909 7.93 30.56 38.68
CA PHE A 909 8.80 31.59 39.29
C PHE A 909 8.50 31.93 40.76
N SER A 910 7.44 31.39 41.37
CA SER A 910 7.11 31.61 42.79
C SER A 910 7.55 30.45 43.70
N PRO A 911 8.27 30.68 44.82
CA PRO A 911 8.71 29.63 45.73
C PRO A 911 7.63 29.09 46.69
N THR A 912 6.41 29.67 46.74
CA THR A 912 5.56 29.51 47.94
C THR A 912 4.19 28.85 47.77
N ASP A 913 3.71 28.52 46.57
CA ASP A 913 2.38 27.87 46.44
C ASP A 913 2.42 26.60 45.57
N ASN A 914 2.33 25.44 46.22
CA ASN A 914 2.21 24.14 45.56
C ASN A 914 0.77 23.84 45.08
N GLU A 915 -0.25 24.61 45.51
CA GLU A 915 -1.65 24.39 45.08
C GLU A 915 -1.97 24.91 43.67
N THR A 916 -1.29 25.98 43.22
CA THR A 916 -1.46 26.57 41.88
C THR A 916 -0.65 25.85 40.80
N LYS A 917 0.45 25.16 41.16
CA LYS A 917 1.30 24.39 40.22
C LYS A 917 0.56 23.26 39.49
N ASN A 918 -0.57 22.79 40.03
CA ASN A 918 -1.36 21.71 39.43
C ASN A 918 -2.52 22.21 38.55
N LYS A 919 -2.71 23.53 38.38
CA LYS A 919 -3.79 24.09 37.56
C LYS A 919 -3.28 24.48 36.17
N VAL A 920 -3.98 24.00 35.15
CA VAL A 920 -3.75 24.34 33.75
C VAL A 920 -4.27 25.76 33.49
N ALA A 921 -3.41 26.66 33.02
CA ALA A 921 -3.79 28.02 32.63
C ALA A 921 -3.53 28.27 31.13
N TYR A 922 -4.44 28.99 30.49
CA TYR A 922 -4.41 29.29 29.07
C TYR A 922 -4.81 30.73 28.78
N LEU A 923 -3.84 31.54 28.35
CA LEU A 923 -4.10 32.85 27.78
C LEU A 923 -4.70 32.67 26.39
N LYS A 924 -5.95 33.11 26.23
CA LYS A 924 -6.72 32.94 25.00
C LYS A 924 -7.34 34.26 24.57
N ASP A 925 -7.28 34.53 23.27
CA ASP A 925 -7.88 35.67 22.57
C ASP A 925 -7.21 37.02 22.94
N TRP A 926 -5.89 37.04 23.12
CA TRP A 926 -5.14 38.28 23.32
C TRP A 926 -4.89 38.99 21.99
N HIS A 927 -5.57 40.13 21.81
CA HIS A 927 -5.50 41.01 20.63
C HIS A 927 -4.19 41.81 20.58
N PHE A 928 -3.06 41.11 20.56
CA PHE A 928 -1.72 41.69 20.72
C PHE A 928 -1.44 42.83 19.73
N GLN A 929 -1.78 42.65 18.46
CA GLN A 929 -1.47 43.62 17.41
C GLN A 929 -2.30 44.91 17.53
N ASN A 930 -3.49 44.82 18.12
CA ASN A 930 -4.34 45.95 18.46
C ASN A 930 -3.84 46.68 19.73
N SER A 931 -3.36 45.92 20.72
CA SER A 931 -2.74 46.50 21.93
C SER A 931 -1.38 47.16 21.68
N HIS A 932 -0.59 46.61 20.74
CA HIS A 932 0.79 46.99 20.44
C HIS A 932 1.01 47.29 18.95
N PRO A 933 0.36 48.32 18.38
CA PRO A 933 0.51 48.67 16.96
C PRO A 933 1.94 49.05 16.58
N GLU A 934 2.77 49.51 17.53
CA GLU A 934 4.18 49.82 17.34
C GLU A 934 5.08 48.58 17.12
N GLU A 935 4.60 47.38 17.47
CA GLU A 935 5.28 46.11 17.22
C GLU A 935 4.76 45.43 15.92
N SER A 936 4.32 46.21 14.93
CA SER A 936 3.78 45.74 13.65
C SER A 936 4.73 44.91 12.79
N ASN A 937 6.03 44.92 13.06
CA ASN A 937 7.04 44.12 12.36
C ASN A 937 7.40 42.81 13.10
N LEU A 938 6.57 42.37 14.05
CA LEU A 938 6.83 41.18 14.86
C LEU A 938 6.86 39.89 14.02
N TYR A 939 6.00 39.81 13.00
CA TYR A 939 5.94 38.72 12.03
C TYR A 939 5.54 39.29 10.66
N GLU A 940 5.84 38.54 9.60
CA GLU A 940 5.45 38.89 8.24
C GLU A 940 4.68 37.73 7.60
N LEU A 941 3.48 37.99 7.10
CA LEU A 941 2.69 36.94 6.48
C LEU A 941 3.29 36.51 5.14
N PRO A 942 3.35 35.19 4.85
CA PRO A 942 3.55 34.69 3.49
C PRO A 942 2.60 35.40 2.52
N ALA A 943 3.08 35.75 1.33
CA ALA A 943 2.31 36.56 0.37
C ALA A 943 0.89 36.04 0.09
N PHE A 944 0.64 34.72 0.16
CA PHE A 944 -0.68 34.10 -0.05
C PHE A 944 -1.65 34.19 1.14
N LEU A 945 -1.15 34.49 2.34
CA LEU A 945 -1.98 34.76 3.53
C LEU A 945 -2.31 36.25 3.68
N ARG A 946 -1.80 37.13 2.80
CA ARG A 946 -2.01 38.59 2.88
C ARG A 946 -3.38 39.06 2.40
N PHE A 947 -4.14 38.21 1.69
CA PHE A 947 -5.50 38.55 1.28
C PHE A 947 -6.44 38.30 2.45
N ASP A 948 -6.49 39.29 3.33
CA ASP A 948 -7.29 39.25 4.54
C ASP A 948 -8.13 40.51 4.65
N TRP A 949 -9.44 40.36 4.45
CA TRP A 949 -10.41 41.45 4.55
C TRP A 949 -10.77 41.74 6.00
N ALA A 950 -10.69 40.74 6.88
CA ALA A 950 -10.99 40.88 8.30
C ALA A 950 -9.87 41.63 9.03
N ASN A 951 -8.61 41.44 8.62
CA ASN A 951 -7.45 42.01 9.28
C ASN A 951 -6.72 43.11 8.48
N TYR A 952 -7.38 43.76 7.52
CA TYR A 952 -6.77 44.79 6.67
C TYR A 952 -6.47 46.09 7.44
N GLU A 953 -5.21 46.52 7.44
CA GLU A 953 -4.67 47.58 8.32
C GLU A 953 -5.40 48.92 8.22
N ARG A 954 -5.91 49.28 7.02
CA ARG A 954 -6.55 50.59 6.75
C ARG A 954 -7.88 50.80 7.48
N TRP A 955 -8.59 49.75 7.88
CA TRP A 955 -9.84 49.87 8.64
C TRP A 955 -9.84 49.07 9.94
N THR A 956 -8.81 48.26 10.20
CA THR A 956 -8.68 47.55 11.49
C THR A 956 -7.96 48.37 12.54
N VAL A 957 -7.01 49.23 12.14
CA VAL A 957 -6.17 50.00 13.08
C VAL A 957 -6.57 51.48 13.13
N THR A 958 -7.01 52.07 12.02
CA THR A 958 -7.15 53.53 11.89
C THR A 958 -8.56 54.10 12.09
N ASP A 959 -9.62 53.29 11.99
CA ASP A 959 -11.01 53.73 12.25
C ASP A 959 -11.94 52.55 12.64
N GLN A 960 -12.06 52.27 13.94
CA GLN A 960 -12.90 51.19 14.46
C GLN A 960 -14.39 51.34 14.10
N GLN A 961 -14.87 52.55 13.77
CA GLN A 961 -16.27 52.78 13.40
C GLN A 961 -16.57 52.31 11.97
N GLN A 962 -15.54 52.22 11.11
CA GLN A 962 -15.67 51.73 9.73
C GLN A 962 -15.43 50.22 9.61
N ASN A 963 -14.89 49.56 10.63
CA ASN A 963 -14.60 48.13 10.61
C ASN A 963 -15.89 47.28 10.67
N PRO A 964 -16.27 46.54 9.60
CA PRO A 964 -17.45 45.68 9.62
C PRO A 964 -17.39 44.59 10.71
N PHE A 965 -16.19 44.18 11.09
CA PHE A 965 -15.95 43.10 12.06
C PHE A 965 -15.83 43.58 13.51
N GLY A 966 -15.74 44.90 13.75
CA GLY A 966 -15.72 45.50 15.10
C GLY A 966 -14.42 45.36 15.89
N GLY A 967 -13.36 44.83 15.29
CA GLY A 967 -12.04 44.59 15.91
C GLY A 967 -11.13 43.83 14.96
N ASP A 968 -9.94 43.46 15.42
CA ASP A 968 -9.08 42.53 14.68
C ASP A 968 -9.36 41.08 15.08
N TYR A 969 -9.13 40.16 14.15
CA TYR A 969 -9.27 38.73 14.31
C TYR A 969 -7.88 38.10 14.32
N ARG A 970 -6.98 38.69 15.12
CA ARG A 970 -5.59 38.30 15.30
C ARG A 970 -5.34 38.08 16.77
N PHE A 971 -4.92 36.87 17.12
CA PHE A 971 -4.85 36.43 18.50
C PHE A 971 -3.48 35.86 18.81
N VAL A 972 -2.97 36.17 20.00
CA VAL A 972 -1.88 35.43 20.61
C VAL A 972 -2.47 34.48 21.64
N TYR A 973 -2.08 33.21 21.56
CA TYR A 973 -2.40 32.21 22.56
C TYR A 973 -1.13 31.79 23.30
N PHE A 974 -1.20 31.71 24.63
CA PHE A 974 -0.09 31.32 25.48
C PHE A 974 -0.58 30.34 26.54
N GLY A 975 -0.19 29.07 26.45
CA GLY A 975 -0.64 28.01 27.35
C GLY A 975 0.46 27.28 28.09
N THR A 976 0.11 26.83 29.29
CA THR A 976 0.86 25.79 30.03
C THR A 976 0.72 24.42 29.35
N LYS A 977 1.63 23.49 29.66
CA LYS A 977 1.49 22.09 29.22
C LYS A 977 0.16 21.51 29.71
N GLY A 978 -0.61 20.90 28.81
CA GLY A 978 -1.91 20.31 29.09
C GLY A 978 -3.10 21.26 28.89
N SER A 979 -2.87 22.56 28.61
CA SER A 979 -3.94 23.46 28.16
C SER A 979 -4.42 23.08 26.77
N TRP A 980 -5.69 23.32 26.49
CA TRP A 980 -6.31 22.90 25.24
C TRP A 980 -7.47 23.82 24.84
N THR A 981 -7.81 23.83 23.56
CA THR A 981 -9.00 24.51 23.03
C THR A 981 -10.09 23.48 22.77
N PRO A 982 -11.34 23.66 23.25
CA PRO A 982 -12.47 22.79 22.99
C PRO A 982 -12.76 22.53 21.52
N PHE A 983 -13.47 21.44 21.22
CA PHE A 983 -13.83 21.08 19.85
C PHE A 983 -14.80 22.12 19.24
N HIS A 984 -14.39 22.81 18.17
CA HIS A 984 -15.15 23.89 17.54
C HIS A 984 -14.80 24.04 16.06
N SER A 985 -15.60 24.79 15.31
CA SER A 985 -15.17 25.38 14.03
C SER A 985 -15.04 26.90 14.20
N ASP A 986 -14.19 27.51 13.37
CA ASP A 986 -13.92 28.94 13.47
C ASP A 986 -15.15 29.81 13.16
N VAL A 987 -15.27 30.92 13.90
CA VAL A 987 -16.38 31.87 13.76
C VAL A 987 -16.50 32.40 12.33
N LEU A 988 -17.72 32.77 11.93
CA LEU A 988 -18.03 33.28 10.59
C LEU A 988 -17.75 32.31 9.43
N ASN A 989 -17.53 31.02 9.72
CA ASN A 989 -16.96 30.07 8.76
C ASN A 989 -15.70 30.64 8.08
N SER A 990 -14.91 31.40 8.85
CA SER A 990 -13.65 31.94 8.36
C SER A 990 -12.64 30.83 8.07
N PHE A 991 -11.63 31.16 7.29
CA PHE A 991 -10.39 30.39 7.36
C PHE A 991 -9.68 30.75 8.66
N SER A 992 -8.78 29.89 9.10
CA SER A 992 -7.85 30.21 10.17
C SER A 992 -6.45 29.76 9.79
N TRP A 993 -5.45 30.46 10.29
CA TRP A 993 -4.12 29.92 10.35
C TRP A 993 -3.51 30.13 11.73
N SER A 994 -2.71 29.17 12.17
CA SER A 994 -2.02 29.19 13.46
C SER A 994 -0.54 28.95 13.26
N ALA A 995 0.27 29.96 13.52
CA ALA A 995 1.73 29.89 13.53
C ALA A 995 2.22 29.60 14.96
N ASN A 996 2.91 28.48 15.14
CA ASN A 996 3.42 28.07 16.44
C ASN A 996 4.81 28.69 16.68
N VAL A 997 4.94 29.58 17.66
CA VAL A 997 6.19 30.32 17.93
C VAL A 997 7.16 29.45 18.74
N CYS A 998 6.67 28.74 19.75
CA CYS A 998 7.42 27.75 20.54
C CYS A 998 6.49 26.72 21.19
N GLY A 999 7.02 25.59 21.64
CA GLY A 999 6.24 24.47 22.19
C GLY A 999 5.65 23.56 21.11
N ARG A 1000 4.93 22.50 21.48
CA ARG A 1000 4.31 21.53 20.56
C ARG A 1000 2.81 21.43 20.77
N LYS A 1001 2.04 21.33 19.68
CA LYS A 1001 0.57 21.22 19.73
C LYS A 1001 0.06 19.96 19.04
N LEU A 1002 -0.78 19.18 19.71
CA LEU A 1002 -1.51 18.06 19.11
C LEU A 1002 -2.87 18.55 18.58
N TRP A 1003 -3.07 18.41 17.27
CA TRP A 1003 -4.28 18.79 16.56
C TRP A 1003 -5.15 17.56 16.28
N TYR A 1004 -6.45 17.74 16.46
CA TYR A 1004 -7.51 16.90 15.90
C TYR A 1004 -8.32 17.78 14.96
N LEU A 1005 -8.40 17.43 13.68
CA LEU A 1005 -9.07 18.22 12.64
C LEU A 1005 -10.02 17.30 11.87
N LEU A 1006 -11.28 17.68 11.77
CA LEU A 1006 -12.36 16.86 11.25
C LEU A 1006 -12.95 17.47 9.98
N ARG A 1007 -13.16 16.62 8.97
CA ARG A 1007 -13.73 17.04 7.69
C ARG A 1007 -15.16 17.59 7.88
N PRO A 1008 -15.54 18.69 7.21
CA PRO A 1008 -16.89 19.23 7.29
C PRO A 1008 -17.94 18.17 6.95
N GLY A 1009 -18.99 18.08 7.78
CA GLY A 1009 -20.07 17.11 7.70
C GLY A 1009 -19.90 15.90 8.62
N ALA A 1010 -18.67 15.55 9.03
CA ALA A 1010 -18.42 14.41 9.91
C ALA A 1010 -18.66 14.74 11.40
N GLU A 1011 -18.69 16.02 11.78
CA GLU A 1011 -19.01 16.49 13.13
C GLU A 1011 -20.40 16.01 13.60
N ARG A 1012 -21.31 15.76 12.64
CA ARG A 1012 -22.65 15.24 12.92
C ARG A 1012 -22.65 13.91 13.67
N ARG A 1013 -21.58 13.12 13.58
CA ARG A 1013 -21.43 11.84 14.31
C ARG A 1013 -21.22 12.05 15.80
N VAL A 1014 -20.64 13.18 16.21
CA VAL A 1014 -20.38 13.52 17.62
C VAL A 1014 -21.37 14.55 18.16
N ARG A 1015 -22.51 14.71 17.48
CA ARG A 1015 -23.63 15.51 17.95
C ARG A 1015 -24.46 14.70 18.95
N GLN A 1016 -24.57 15.22 20.17
CA GLN A 1016 -25.35 14.67 21.26
C GLN A 1016 -26.87 14.88 21.04
N ALA A 1017 -27.69 14.13 21.76
CA ALA A 1017 -29.16 14.16 21.63
C ALA A 1017 -29.80 15.52 21.98
N ASN A 1018 -29.13 16.33 22.81
CA ASN A 1018 -29.53 17.72 23.13
C ASN A 1018 -29.14 18.73 22.03
N GLY A 1019 -28.54 18.26 20.93
CA GLY A 1019 -28.09 19.07 19.81
C GLY A 1019 -26.67 19.64 19.95
N ALA A 1020 -26.03 19.51 21.12
CA ALA A 1020 -24.66 19.97 21.37
C ALA A 1020 -23.62 19.00 20.79
N TYR A 1021 -22.41 19.48 20.49
CA TYR A 1021 -21.29 18.64 20.08
C TYR A 1021 -20.44 18.25 21.29
N SER A 1022 -19.74 17.11 21.22
CA SER A 1022 -18.77 16.73 22.26
C SER A 1022 -17.69 17.80 22.42
N GLU A 1023 -17.42 18.23 23.65
CA GLU A 1023 -16.35 19.20 23.93
C GLU A 1023 -14.95 18.59 23.75
N ASP A 1024 -14.81 17.28 24.00
CA ASP A 1024 -13.55 16.53 23.87
C ASP A 1024 -13.70 15.35 22.90
N ILE A 1025 -13.16 15.51 21.70
CA ILE A 1025 -13.20 14.53 20.62
C ILE A 1025 -12.44 13.25 20.94
N ARG A 1026 -11.51 13.26 21.90
CA ARG A 1026 -10.75 12.08 22.33
C ARG A 1026 -11.65 10.98 22.88
N GLN A 1027 -12.83 11.34 23.39
CA GLN A 1027 -13.83 10.40 23.90
C GLN A 1027 -14.61 9.70 22.78
N CYS A 1028 -14.52 10.19 21.54
CA CYS A 1028 -15.32 9.76 20.41
C CYS A 1028 -14.48 9.24 19.24
N LEU A 1029 -13.18 9.01 19.42
CA LEU A 1029 -12.26 8.63 18.33
C LEU A 1029 -12.71 7.38 17.55
N GLY A 1030 -13.31 6.40 18.24
CA GLY A 1030 -13.82 5.17 17.62
C GLY A 1030 -15.07 5.35 16.74
N GLN A 1031 -15.65 6.55 16.65
CA GLN A 1031 -16.87 6.83 15.88
C GLN A 1031 -16.58 7.30 14.44
N PHE A 1032 -15.32 7.60 14.12
CA PHE A 1032 -14.92 8.15 12.82
C PHE A 1032 -14.36 7.06 11.89
N GLN A 1033 -14.75 7.12 10.63
CA GLN A 1033 -14.22 6.25 9.58
C GLN A 1033 -12.85 6.74 9.10
N HIS A 1034 -12.11 5.87 8.41
CA HIS A 1034 -10.81 6.21 7.86
C HIS A 1034 -10.90 7.43 6.91
N GLY A 1035 -10.09 8.46 7.16
CA GLY A 1035 -10.06 9.70 6.36
C GLY A 1035 -11.03 10.81 6.79
N GLU A 1036 -11.84 10.61 7.83
CA GLU A 1036 -12.72 11.67 8.38
C GLU A 1036 -12.02 12.57 9.42
N LEU A 1037 -11.15 11.99 10.26
CA LEU A 1037 -10.39 12.67 11.32
C LEU A 1037 -8.89 12.67 11.03
N PHE A 1038 -8.27 13.83 11.12
CA PHE A 1038 -6.84 14.05 10.98
C PHE A 1038 -6.23 14.35 12.34
N GLN A 1039 -5.19 13.61 12.73
CA GLN A 1039 -4.45 13.83 13.97
C GLN A 1039 -2.97 14.06 13.66
N PHE A 1040 -2.40 15.17 14.13
CA PHE A 1040 -0.99 15.49 13.89
C PHE A 1040 -0.42 16.41 14.98
N VAL A 1041 0.91 16.41 15.13
CA VAL A 1041 1.63 17.34 16.01
C VAL A 1041 2.18 18.50 15.17
N GLN A 1042 1.88 19.73 15.57
CA GLN A 1042 2.47 20.95 15.04
C GLN A 1042 3.72 21.29 15.86
N GLU A 1043 4.86 21.36 15.16
CA GLU A 1043 6.18 21.67 15.73
C GLU A 1043 6.45 23.18 15.78
N PRO A 1044 7.46 23.66 16.55
CA PRO A 1044 7.86 25.06 16.57
C PRO A 1044 8.17 25.61 15.17
N GLY A 1045 7.72 26.84 14.91
CA GLY A 1045 7.86 27.54 13.63
C GLY A 1045 6.86 27.12 12.54
N GLN A 1046 6.15 25.99 12.67
CA GLN A 1046 5.19 25.57 11.66
C GLN A 1046 3.91 26.42 11.67
N ILE A 1047 3.28 26.60 10.50
CA ILE A 1047 2.00 27.29 10.34
C ILE A 1047 0.95 26.28 9.86
N VAL A 1048 -0.13 26.10 10.61
CA VAL A 1048 -1.28 25.26 10.22
C VAL A 1048 -2.35 26.14 9.58
N PHE A 1049 -2.84 25.75 8.40
CA PHE A 1049 -4.02 26.35 7.75
C PHE A 1049 -5.25 25.47 7.99
N VAL A 1050 -6.29 26.07 8.57
CA VAL A 1050 -7.59 25.48 8.85
C VAL A 1050 -8.63 26.08 7.89
N PRO A 1051 -9.23 25.28 7.00
CA PRO A 1051 -10.22 25.78 6.05
C PRO A 1051 -11.60 26.00 6.69
N SER A 1052 -12.50 26.64 5.94
CA SER A 1052 -13.84 27.02 6.39
C SER A 1052 -14.68 25.78 6.73
N GLY A 1053 -15.29 25.78 7.91
CA GLY A 1053 -16.17 24.70 8.37
C GLY A 1053 -15.46 23.45 8.87
N TRP A 1054 -14.13 23.43 8.94
CA TRP A 1054 -13.37 22.32 9.52
C TRP A 1054 -13.37 22.40 11.06
N TRP A 1055 -13.99 21.42 11.69
CA TRP A 1055 -14.06 21.33 13.14
C TRP A 1055 -12.75 20.80 13.72
N HIS A 1056 -12.27 21.37 14.82
CA HIS A 1056 -10.98 21.00 15.38
C HIS A 1056 -10.86 21.22 16.89
N GLN A 1057 -9.89 20.51 17.47
CA GLN A 1057 -9.49 20.59 18.88
C GLN A 1057 -7.96 20.55 18.96
N VAL A 1058 -7.38 21.36 19.84
CA VAL A 1058 -5.91 21.52 19.92
C VAL A 1058 -5.44 21.41 21.35
N HIS A 1059 -4.40 20.60 21.59
CA HIS A 1059 -3.81 20.37 22.92
C HIS A 1059 -2.35 20.80 22.94
N ASN A 1060 -1.96 21.63 23.89
CA ASN A 1060 -0.57 22.02 24.10
C ASN A 1060 0.16 20.91 24.85
N LEU A 1061 1.12 20.26 24.18
CA LEU A 1061 1.96 19.20 24.77
C LEU A 1061 3.07 19.78 25.65
N GLU A 1062 3.36 21.07 25.50
CA GLU A 1062 4.42 21.84 26.16
C GLU A 1062 3.96 23.28 26.43
N GLU A 1063 4.81 24.06 27.11
CA GLU A 1063 4.62 25.50 27.26
C GLU A 1063 4.68 26.16 25.88
N THR A 1064 3.57 26.75 25.44
CA THR A 1064 3.36 27.04 24.02
C THR A 1064 2.90 28.48 23.80
N ILE A 1065 3.48 29.13 22.79
CA ILE A 1065 3.02 30.43 22.28
C ILE A 1065 2.67 30.26 20.81
N SER A 1066 1.51 30.76 20.38
CA SER A 1066 1.14 30.83 18.96
C SER A 1066 0.51 32.15 18.57
N ILE A 1067 0.64 32.50 17.30
CA ILE A 1067 -0.01 33.63 16.64
C ILE A 1067 -1.04 33.08 15.67
N ASN A 1068 -2.28 33.53 15.77
CA ASN A 1068 -3.43 32.98 15.06
C ASN A 1068 -4.22 34.09 14.38
N HIS A 1069 -4.67 33.88 13.15
CA HIS A 1069 -5.61 34.79 12.48
C HIS A 1069 -6.82 34.03 11.95
N ASN A 1070 -7.99 34.64 12.07
CA ASN A 1070 -9.15 34.26 11.27
C ASN A 1070 -9.22 35.16 10.04
N VAL A 1071 -9.34 34.56 8.86
CA VAL A 1071 -9.20 35.21 7.57
C VAL A 1071 -10.49 35.09 6.77
N ILE A 1072 -10.99 36.23 6.29
CA ILE A 1072 -12.08 36.32 5.31
C ILE A 1072 -11.54 36.94 4.03
N ASN A 1073 -11.79 36.33 2.89
CA ASN A 1073 -11.43 36.87 1.58
C ASN A 1073 -12.34 36.35 0.47
N ALA A 1074 -11.99 36.65 -0.79
CA ALA A 1074 -12.78 36.25 -1.95
C ALA A 1074 -12.98 34.73 -2.08
N PHE A 1075 -12.06 33.93 -1.55
CA PHE A 1075 -12.08 32.47 -1.69
C PHE A 1075 -13.07 31.79 -0.74
N ASN A 1076 -13.27 32.30 0.49
CA ASN A 1076 -14.30 31.77 1.42
C ASN A 1076 -15.55 32.63 1.58
N LEU A 1077 -15.66 33.77 0.87
CA LEU A 1077 -16.84 34.65 0.95
C LEU A 1077 -18.16 33.90 0.77
N HIS A 1078 -18.19 32.87 -0.08
CA HIS A 1078 -19.39 32.07 -0.32
C HIS A 1078 -19.82 31.24 0.91
N HIS A 1079 -18.88 30.74 1.72
CA HIS A 1079 -19.19 30.06 2.98
C HIS A 1079 -19.78 31.00 4.02
N LEU A 1080 -19.27 32.25 4.10
CA LEU A 1080 -19.82 33.28 4.98
C LEU A 1080 -21.24 33.67 4.56
N VAL A 1081 -21.48 33.86 3.26
CA VAL A 1081 -22.83 34.16 2.74
C VAL A 1081 -23.80 33.03 3.04
N ALA A 1082 -23.41 31.77 2.78
CA ALA A 1082 -24.24 30.61 3.07
C ALA A 1082 -24.56 30.47 4.56
N LEU A 1083 -23.58 30.75 5.44
CA LEU A 1083 -23.79 30.77 6.89
C LEU A 1083 -24.80 31.84 7.31
N LEU A 1084 -24.67 33.06 6.79
CA LEU A 1084 -25.59 34.17 7.09
C LEU A 1084 -27.00 33.87 6.60
N ASP A 1085 -27.15 33.35 5.38
CA ASP A 1085 -28.45 32.99 4.82
C ASP A 1085 -29.13 31.89 5.65
N HIS A 1086 -28.39 30.82 5.94
CA HIS A 1086 -28.91 29.69 6.73
C HIS A 1086 -29.32 30.14 8.13
N ARG A 1087 -28.45 30.87 8.83
CA ARG A 1087 -28.75 31.31 10.20
C ARG A 1087 -29.85 32.36 10.24
N LEU A 1088 -29.96 33.23 9.24
CA LEU A 1088 -31.08 34.17 9.13
C LEU A 1088 -32.41 33.41 8.97
N THR A 1089 -32.44 32.34 8.18
CA THR A 1089 -33.63 31.48 8.08
C THR A 1089 -33.99 30.87 9.43
N GLU A 1090 -33.01 30.37 10.20
CA GLU A 1090 -33.24 29.83 11.54
C GLU A 1090 -33.72 30.91 12.52
N VAL A 1091 -33.08 32.08 12.56
CA VAL A 1091 -33.49 33.21 13.41
C VAL A 1091 -34.94 33.59 13.10
N ARG A 1092 -35.30 33.76 11.83
CA ARG A 1092 -36.68 34.07 11.41
C ARG A 1092 -37.67 32.97 11.86
N ALA A 1093 -37.26 31.70 11.84
CA ALA A 1093 -38.08 30.60 12.33
C ALA A 1093 -38.23 30.62 13.87
N GLU A 1094 -37.14 30.88 14.58
CA GLU A 1094 -37.08 30.95 16.05
C GLU A 1094 -37.94 32.09 16.62
N ILE A 1095 -38.05 33.22 15.92
CA ILE A 1095 -38.91 34.35 16.31
C ILE A 1095 -40.24 34.41 15.53
N SER A 1096 -40.62 33.33 14.84
CA SER A 1096 -41.81 33.34 13.98
C SER A 1096 -43.12 33.56 14.75
N ASP A 1097 -43.16 33.22 16.03
CA ASP A 1097 -44.30 33.38 16.94
C ASP A 1097 -44.63 34.85 17.23
N VAL A 1098 -43.64 35.74 17.20
CA VAL A 1098 -43.83 37.19 17.40
C VAL A 1098 -44.03 37.96 16.08
N ARG A 1099 -43.99 37.28 14.92
CA ARG A 1099 -44.11 37.92 13.60
C ARG A 1099 -45.43 38.69 13.43
N GLU A 1100 -46.53 38.16 13.99
CA GLU A 1100 -47.85 38.82 13.91
C GLU A 1100 -47.97 40.08 14.79
N LEU A 1101 -47.01 40.30 15.70
CA LEU A 1101 -46.97 41.47 16.60
C LEU A 1101 -46.20 42.65 16.02
N MET A 1102 -45.59 42.50 14.83
CA MET A 1102 -44.68 43.46 14.21
C MET A 1102 -45.05 43.69 12.74
N THR A 1103 -44.69 44.84 12.18
CA THR A 1103 -44.69 44.99 10.71
C THR A 1103 -43.58 44.13 10.09
N GLU A 1104 -43.69 43.80 8.79
CA GLU A 1104 -42.67 43.00 8.09
C GLU A 1104 -41.28 43.66 8.16
N ASP A 1105 -41.20 44.99 8.06
CA ASP A 1105 -39.94 45.74 8.20
C ASP A 1105 -39.36 45.67 9.62
N GLU A 1106 -40.21 45.72 10.65
CA GLU A 1106 -39.80 45.57 12.05
C GLU A 1106 -39.32 44.14 12.34
N PHE A 1107 -40.01 43.14 11.78
CA PHE A 1107 -39.62 41.73 11.89
C PHE A 1107 -38.26 41.46 11.22
N GLU A 1108 -38.04 42.00 10.03
CA GLU A 1108 -36.76 41.90 9.32
C GLU A 1108 -35.64 42.62 10.05
N LYS A 1109 -35.90 43.82 10.59
CA LYS A 1109 -34.93 44.55 11.42
C LYS A 1109 -34.58 43.78 12.69
N GLN A 1110 -35.56 43.17 13.35
CA GLN A 1110 -35.32 42.36 14.54
C GLN A 1110 -34.53 41.09 14.20
N SER A 1111 -34.83 40.45 13.07
CA SER A 1111 -34.10 39.29 12.55
C SER A 1111 -32.62 39.63 12.29
N GLU A 1112 -32.33 40.77 11.65
CA GLU A 1112 -30.96 41.25 11.43
C GLU A 1112 -30.22 41.63 12.72
N LEU A 1113 -30.93 42.12 13.74
CA LEU A 1113 -30.35 42.45 15.05
C LEU A 1113 -29.97 41.18 15.82
N LEU A 1114 -30.82 40.16 15.77
CA LEU A 1114 -30.55 38.85 16.37
C LEU A 1114 -29.40 38.14 15.65
N LEU A 1115 -29.41 38.15 14.31
CA LEU A 1115 -28.31 37.62 13.50
C LEU A 1115 -26.99 38.33 13.84
N LEU A 1116 -27.02 39.66 13.97
CA LEU A 1116 -25.86 40.44 14.38
C LEU A 1116 -25.37 40.09 15.79
N SER A 1117 -26.29 39.85 16.73
CA SER A 1117 -25.94 39.49 18.10
C SER A 1117 -25.26 38.13 18.15
N ASP A 1118 -25.78 37.17 17.39
CA ASP A 1118 -25.34 35.78 17.30
C ASP A 1118 -23.98 35.65 16.59
N LEU A 1119 -23.89 36.09 15.33
CA LEU A 1119 -22.71 35.90 14.50
C LEU A 1119 -21.70 37.06 14.55
N LYS A 1120 -22.04 38.20 15.19
CA LYS A 1120 -21.30 39.49 15.08
C LYS A 1120 -21.22 40.09 13.68
N MET A 1121 -21.86 39.43 12.70
CA MET A 1121 -22.00 39.82 11.31
C MET A 1121 -23.47 39.68 10.90
N ASN A 1122 -23.95 40.60 10.08
CA ASN A 1122 -25.28 40.54 9.48
C ASN A 1122 -25.20 40.99 8.01
N ARG A 1123 -26.31 40.93 7.27
CA ARG A 1123 -26.28 41.23 5.83
C ARG A 1123 -25.90 42.69 5.56
N ARG A 1124 -26.28 43.61 6.45
CA ARG A 1124 -25.91 45.03 6.38
C ARG A 1124 -24.40 45.25 6.53
N LYS A 1125 -23.75 44.62 7.52
CA LYS A 1125 -22.29 44.71 7.71
C LYS A 1125 -21.54 44.03 6.57
N LEU A 1126 -22.06 42.92 6.04
CA LEU A 1126 -21.50 42.28 4.86
C LEU A 1126 -21.58 43.20 3.64
N LEU A 1127 -22.72 43.86 3.41
CA LEU A 1127 -22.87 44.85 2.35
C LEU A 1127 -21.84 45.97 2.47
N ARG A 1128 -21.65 46.51 3.68
CA ARG A 1128 -20.62 47.52 3.96
C ARG A 1128 -19.22 47.02 3.67
N LEU A 1129 -18.90 45.77 4.03
CA LEU A 1129 -17.62 45.15 3.69
C LEU A 1129 -17.41 45.09 2.18
N MET A 1130 -18.41 44.68 1.41
CA MET A 1130 -18.30 44.62 -0.06
C MET A 1130 -18.03 46.02 -0.66
N GLU A 1131 -18.67 47.06 -0.15
CA GLU A 1131 -18.43 48.45 -0.57
C GLU A 1131 -16.99 48.90 -0.30
N LEU A 1132 -16.46 48.60 0.89
CA LEU A 1132 -15.09 48.92 1.27
C LEU A 1132 -14.06 48.20 0.39
N ILE A 1133 -14.30 46.93 0.07
CA ILE A 1133 -13.44 46.17 -0.86
C ILE A 1133 -13.51 46.77 -2.27
N ILE A 1134 -14.70 47.08 -2.78
CA ILE A 1134 -14.87 47.69 -4.11
C ILE A 1134 -14.18 49.05 -4.19
N GLU A 1135 -14.38 49.92 -3.20
CA GLU A 1135 -13.73 51.24 -3.12
C GLU A 1135 -12.20 51.10 -3.05
N SER A 1136 -11.70 50.18 -2.21
CA SER A 1136 -10.27 49.98 -2.05
C SER A 1136 -9.58 49.40 -3.28
N ARG A 1137 -10.25 48.56 -4.07
CA ARG A 1137 -9.65 47.83 -5.20
C ARG A 1137 -9.95 48.46 -6.56
N GLY A 1138 -10.95 49.34 -6.66
CA GLY A 1138 -11.50 49.86 -7.93
C GLY A 1138 -10.78 51.05 -8.60
N ASN A 1139 -9.89 51.77 -7.90
CA ASN A 1139 -9.34 53.07 -8.37
C ASN A 1139 -8.27 53.02 -9.48
N LYS A 1140 -8.06 51.89 -10.17
CA LYS A 1140 -7.13 51.76 -11.30
C LYS A 1140 -7.70 50.74 -12.30
N VAL A 1141 -8.32 51.21 -13.39
CA VAL A 1141 -8.69 50.35 -14.52
C VAL A 1141 -8.01 50.88 -15.79
N GLU A 1142 -6.95 50.21 -16.23
CA GLU A 1142 -6.26 50.45 -17.51
C GLU A 1142 -6.67 49.38 -18.55
N LYS A 1143 -6.37 49.60 -19.83
CA LYS A 1143 -6.82 48.71 -20.94
C LYS A 1143 -6.36 47.24 -20.84
N GLU A 1144 -5.31 46.94 -20.08
CA GLU A 1144 -4.87 45.54 -19.84
C GLU A 1144 -5.81 44.78 -18.89
N ASP A 1145 -6.59 45.50 -18.06
CA ASP A 1145 -7.51 44.91 -17.07
C ASP A 1145 -8.72 44.19 -17.71
N GLU A 1146 -9.12 44.54 -18.94
CA GLU A 1146 -10.21 43.87 -19.66
C GLU A 1146 -9.91 42.39 -19.96
N LYS A 1147 -8.64 42.05 -20.21
CA LYS A 1147 -8.22 40.68 -20.53
C LYS A 1147 -8.31 39.76 -19.30
N HIS A 1148 -7.98 40.30 -18.12
CA HIS A 1148 -8.13 39.59 -16.85
C HIS A 1148 -9.60 39.47 -16.43
N LEU A 1149 -10.42 40.50 -16.70
CA LEU A 1149 -11.87 40.49 -16.46
C LEU A 1149 -12.60 39.36 -17.20
N LEU A 1150 -12.19 39.07 -18.44
CA LEU A 1150 -12.79 38.00 -19.26
C LEU A 1150 -12.54 36.62 -18.66
N ARG A 1151 -11.36 36.38 -18.06
CA ARG A 1151 -10.98 35.08 -17.45
C ARG A 1151 -11.79 34.78 -16.18
N THR A 1152 -12.10 35.82 -15.43
CA THR A 1152 -12.90 35.72 -14.19
C THR A 1152 -14.41 35.64 -14.44
N LYS A 1153 -14.91 36.00 -15.63
CA LYS A 1153 -16.33 35.86 -16.00
C LYS A 1153 -16.76 34.42 -16.29
N GLU A 1154 -15.81 33.51 -16.52
CA GLU A 1154 -16.07 32.08 -16.75
C GLU A 1154 -16.20 31.26 -15.44
N LEU A 1155 -16.19 31.93 -14.28
CA LEU A 1155 -16.25 31.29 -12.97
C LEU A 1155 -17.64 30.67 -12.72
N PRO A 1156 -17.73 29.41 -12.27
CA PRO A 1156 -19.01 28.78 -11.93
C PRO A 1156 -19.76 29.57 -10.84
N ASN A 1157 -21.09 29.67 -10.94
CA ASN A 1157 -21.91 30.29 -9.89
C ASN A 1157 -21.97 29.36 -8.66
N PHE A 1158 -21.32 29.76 -7.56
CA PHE A 1158 -21.21 29.00 -6.32
C PHE A 1158 -22.50 28.97 -5.48
N TYR A 1159 -23.46 29.85 -5.75
CA TYR A 1159 -24.60 30.07 -4.86
C TYR A 1159 -25.77 29.10 -5.11
N ASP A 1160 -25.82 28.45 -6.28
CA ASP A 1160 -26.99 27.69 -6.74
C ASP A 1160 -26.70 26.21 -7.08
N ASP A 1161 -25.44 25.75 -6.98
CA ASP A 1161 -25.04 24.43 -7.50
C ASP A 1161 -24.24 23.58 -6.50
N PRO A 1162 -24.85 22.55 -5.87
CA PRO A 1162 -24.17 21.57 -5.03
C PRO A 1162 -23.14 20.69 -5.77
N SER A 1163 -23.16 20.66 -7.11
CA SER A 1163 -22.19 19.93 -7.95
C SER A 1163 -20.94 20.76 -8.31
N ALA A 1164 -20.80 21.95 -7.71
CA ALA A 1164 -19.76 22.92 -8.04
C ALA A 1164 -18.33 22.42 -7.82
N GLU A 1165 -18.08 21.47 -6.90
CA GLU A 1165 -16.73 20.97 -6.58
C GLU A 1165 -15.96 20.47 -7.81
N ASN A 1166 -16.62 19.68 -8.68
CA ASN A 1166 -16.00 19.18 -9.92
C ASN A 1166 -15.78 20.28 -10.97
N LYS A 1167 -16.61 21.33 -10.98
CA LYS A 1167 -16.45 22.47 -11.88
C LYS A 1167 -15.33 23.40 -11.39
N ILE A 1168 -15.18 23.55 -10.08
CA ILE A 1168 -14.10 24.30 -9.43
C ILE A 1168 -12.77 23.65 -9.72
N ALA A 1169 -12.64 22.33 -9.53
CA ALA A 1169 -11.40 21.61 -9.81
C ALA A 1169 -10.95 21.79 -11.28
N LYS A 1170 -11.86 21.64 -12.24
CA LYS A 1170 -11.57 21.85 -13.67
C LYS A 1170 -11.23 23.30 -14.01
N TRP A 1171 -11.91 24.25 -13.39
CA TRP A 1171 -11.63 25.67 -13.59
C TRP A 1171 -10.26 26.06 -12.99
N VAL A 1172 -9.94 25.55 -11.80
CA VAL A 1172 -8.63 25.70 -11.15
C VAL A 1172 -7.52 25.16 -12.02
N GLU A 1173 -7.67 23.95 -12.56
CA GLU A 1173 -6.68 23.31 -13.43
C GLU A 1173 -6.44 24.15 -14.70
N LYS A 1174 -7.52 24.65 -15.32
CA LYS A 1174 -7.45 25.56 -16.47
C LYS A 1174 -6.70 26.85 -16.12
N MET A 1175 -7.06 27.50 -15.01
CA MET A 1175 -6.46 28.76 -14.59
C MET A 1175 -4.99 28.60 -14.19
N GLN A 1176 -4.62 27.53 -13.48
CA GLN A 1176 -3.22 27.21 -13.16
C GLN A 1176 -2.38 27.05 -14.42
N THR A 1177 -2.93 26.37 -15.43
CA THR A 1177 -2.28 26.17 -16.74
C THR A 1177 -2.13 27.47 -17.53
N GLU A 1178 -3.08 28.40 -17.43
CA GLU A 1178 -3.02 29.68 -18.14
C GLU A 1178 -2.11 30.69 -17.43
N LEU A 1179 -2.18 30.78 -16.10
CA LEU A 1179 -1.38 31.70 -15.29
C LEU A 1179 0.12 31.34 -15.32
N SER A 1180 0.45 30.04 -15.31
CA SER A 1180 1.84 29.56 -15.41
C SER A 1180 2.51 29.87 -16.76
N LYS A 1181 1.74 30.17 -17.81
CA LYS A 1181 2.29 30.56 -19.13
C LYS A 1181 2.71 32.03 -19.18
N GLU A 1182 2.04 32.90 -18.43
CA GLU A 1182 2.21 34.36 -18.49
C GLU A 1182 2.99 34.91 -17.28
N CYS A 1183 3.06 34.15 -16.18
CA CYS A 1183 3.79 34.54 -14.99
C CYS A 1183 4.67 33.38 -14.49
N LYS A 1184 5.91 33.71 -14.10
CA LYS A 1184 6.92 32.77 -13.60
C LYS A 1184 7.25 32.99 -12.12
N CYS A 1185 6.36 33.61 -11.34
CA CYS A 1185 6.65 33.83 -9.93
C CYS A 1185 6.66 32.49 -9.19
N GLU A 1186 7.68 32.24 -8.39
CA GLU A 1186 7.85 30.99 -7.66
C GLU A 1186 7.55 31.20 -6.18
N GLN A 1187 7.03 30.18 -5.49
CA GLN A 1187 6.68 30.23 -4.06
C GLN A 1187 7.85 30.62 -3.13
N GLN A 1188 9.11 30.58 -3.60
CA GLN A 1188 10.28 30.97 -2.81
C GLN A 1188 10.44 32.48 -2.59
N GLN A 1189 9.77 33.32 -3.38
CA GLN A 1189 9.80 34.78 -3.19
C GLN A 1189 8.60 35.21 -2.34
N ASN A 1190 8.84 35.81 -1.16
CA ASN A 1190 7.78 36.40 -0.30
C ASN A 1190 7.22 37.72 -0.88
N PHE A 1191 7.09 37.82 -2.20
CA PHE A 1191 6.62 39.00 -2.92
C PHE A 1191 5.67 38.60 -4.05
N LEU A 1192 4.57 39.35 -4.18
CA LEU A 1192 3.57 39.16 -5.21
C LEU A 1192 3.94 39.99 -6.45
N CYS A 1193 4.21 39.33 -7.58
CA CYS A 1193 4.47 40.06 -8.81
C CYS A 1193 3.22 40.85 -9.26
N GLN A 1194 3.42 41.87 -10.09
CA GLN A 1194 2.35 42.77 -10.52
C GLN A 1194 1.17 42.02 -11.16
N SER A 1195 1.43 41.08 -12.07
CA SER A 1195 0.37 40.31 -12.74
C SER A 1195 -0.46 39.45 -11.77
N CYS A 1196 0.17 38.82 -10.78
CA CYS A 1196 -0.54 38.05 -9.76
C CYS A 1196 -1.34 38.95 -8.81
N ALA A 1197 -0.78 40.11 -8.43
CA ALA A 1197 -1.47 41.11 -7.62
C ALA A 1197 -2.73 41.63 -8.33
N GLU A 1198 -2.60 41.94 -9.62
CA GLU A 1198 -3.72 42.38 -10.45
C GLU A 1198 -4.77 41.28 -10.60
N PHE A 1199 -4.38 40.03 -10.83
CA PHE A 1199 -5.34 38.92 -10.88
C PHE A 1199 -6.17 38.80 -9.58
N VAL A 1200 -5.50 38.77 -8.42
CA VAL A 1200 -6.22 38.65 -7.14
C VAL A 1200 -7.11 39.86 -6.90
N ARG A 1201 -6.63 41.08 -7.21
CA ARG A 1201 -7.44 42.30 -7.13
C ARG A 1201 -8.74 42.19 -7.95
N HIS A 1202 -8.66 41.72 -9.19
CA HIS A 1202 -9.85 41.53 -10.04
C HIS A 1202 -10.78 40.47 -9.49
N PHE A 1203 -10.23 39.35 -9.01
CA PHE A 1203 -11.00 38.30 -8.39
C PHE A 1203 -11.77 38.81 -7.17
N GLU A 1204 -11.12 39.57 -6.28
CA GLU A 1204 -11.75 40.22 -5.14
C GLU A 1204 -12.87 41.19 -5.55
N LEU A 1205 -12.63 42.03 -6.58
CA LEU A 1205 -13.63 42.98 -7.09
C LEU A 1205 -14.88 42.30 -7.62
N ILE A 1206 -14.72 41.21 -8.38
CA ILE A 1206 -15.85 40.49 -8.98
C ILE A 1206 -16.69 39.83 -7.90
N ARG A 1207 -16.05 39.09 -6.99
CA ARG A 1207 -16.75 38.42 -5.89
C ARG A 1207 -17.47 39.42 -4.98
N ALA A 1208 -16.83 40.55 -4.66
CA ALA A 1208 -17.46 41.59 -3.87
C ALA A 1208 -18.65 42.23 -4.61
N SER A 1209 -18.52 42.49 -5.91
CA SER A 1209 -19.59 43.09 -6.73
C SER A 1209 -20.80 42.16 -6.89
N GLU A 1210 -20.57 40.87 -7.06
CA GLU A 1210 -21.62 39.85 -7.14
C GLU A 1210 -22.43 39.76 -5.86
N VAL A 1211 -21.75 39.65 -4.71
CA VAL A 1211 -22.41 39.61 -3.40
C VAL A 1211 -23.14 40.92 -3.10
N ARG A 1212 -22.51 42.07 -3.38
CA ARG A 1212 -23.16 43.38 -3.23
C ARG A 1212 -24.45 43.47 -4.06
N LYS A 1213 -24.41 43.05 -5.32
CA LYS A 1213 -25.59 43.05 -6.19
C LYS A 1213 -26.68 42.12 -5.65
N ARG A 1214 -26.31 40.93 -5.18
CA ARG A 1214 -27.25 39.99 -4.56
C ARG A 1214 -27.92 40.58 -3.32
N LEU A 1215 -27.15 41.22 -2.44
CA LEU A 1215 -27.66 41.85 -1.23
C LEU A 1215 -28.59 43.04 -1.54
N LEU A 1216 -28.28 43.84 -2.57
CA LEU A 1216 -29.12 44.97 -2.99
C LEU A 1216 -30.40 44.56 -3.74
N ASN A 1217 -30.49 43.32 -4.22
CA ASN A 1217 -31.74 42.79 -4.77
C ASN A 1217 -32.76 42.42 -3.66
N ASP A 1218 -32.35 42.36 -2.40
CA ASP A 1218 -33.25 42.17 -1.27
C ASP A 1218 -34.00 43.50 -0.97
N PRO A 1219 -35.35 43.51 -1.01
CA PRO A 1219 -36.14 44.73 -0.82
C PRO A 1219 -35.87 45.46 0.49
N PHE A 1220 -35.59 44.74 1.57
CA PHE A 1220 -35.34 45.33 2.90
C PHE A 1220 -34.01 46.07 2.94
N LEU A 1221 -32.94 45.45 2.40
CA LEU A 1221 -31.61 46.07 2.34
C LEU A 1221 -31.56 47.23 1.35
N ASN A 1222 -32.26 47.13 0.22
CA ASN A 1222 -32.35 48.20 -0.77
C ASN A 1222 -33.04 49.46 -0.20
N THR A 1223 -34.08 49.28 0.63
CA THR A 1223 -34.83 50.37 1.27
C THR A 1223 -34.03 51.08 2.37
N ILE A 1224 -33.08 50.40 3.02
CA ILE A 1224 -32.19 50.98 4.04
C ILE A 1224 -30.96 51.68 3.43
N CYS A 1225 -30.58 51.30 2.20
CA CYS A 1225 -29.44 51.88 1.47
C CYS A 1225 -29.81 53.16 0.67
N LEU A 1226 -31.06 53.30 0.26
CA LEU A 1226 -31.65 54.54 -0.28
C LEU A 1226 -31.96 55.52 0.87
#